data_AF-A0A8S3ZNZ5-F1
#
_entry.id   AF-A0A8S3ZNZ5-F1
#
_cell.length_a   1.000
_cell.length_b   1.000
_cell.length_c   1.000
_cell.angle_alpha   90.00
_cell.angle_beta   90.00
_cell.angle_gamma   90.00
#
_symmetry.space_group_name_H-M   'P 1'
#
loop_
_entity.id
_entity.type
_entity.pdbx_description
1 polymer ?
#
loop_
_entity_poly.entity_id
_entity_poly.type
_entity_poly.pdbx_seq_one_letter_code
_entity_poly.pdbx_strand_id
1 'polypeptide(L)'
;VTGDNVHSLCLLDFSNNGQNELVVGSEDFDIRVFQEDEIIAEMTETDVRLVILSVPCAHCLVHSLAMVWLMGTLGVYNRSSRNWRIKSKNRAVAIHGYDLDNDGVPELITGWSNGKVDARNDRSGEVIFKANFNHGIAGIVEADYSVDSHTSGNHLLCVSVEGEVRGYSPATGGPGSDLLDSNIEQDTIRELSQRKQNLVLELKNYAENSKLAMLGASFAIDGSKSGQSIASSGSVPFQGLRGLQPDGSASGFDTSGGSGGDGPSLGGPGGQMGLMNRSGLAGHSLGGLSQSGGVQNYTLGLGKTDLNKSSMGVIPANTQLQTTLSVNPGNQTVQPHVELFISTTNDTIIRAVIIFAEGIFDGESHVVHPNGQTLGSSLKVPIIPPKDIPVDLHIKSLIGQRSSSQFHVFELTRQLPRFSLYTQISNDLPDPKGCVHFNPNERPQRMVMWVNQNFLLQDDIVSDGDLKVTFMSLRTQKTLRLRMSLAGDIIQSLAQFLNIDDLLTVADFPDELENLRQILVKVDDLHRVRTKLTAEMADHSNLIRGMVVRAEDARIMGDMKSMRKGYIELYDLNRDLIAGYNIRCNNHQELVACLKQVNQIIQKAGRVRVGKFKTQVINSCRTAIKTNNTSSLFKIIQTGLA
;
A
#
# COMPACT_ATOMS: atom_id res chain seq x y z
N VAL A 1 20.39 -11.51 -6.62
CA VAL A 1 19.95 -10.09 -6.60
C VAL A 1 18.67 -10.02 -7.41
N THR A 2 17.53 -10.06 -6.69
CA THR A 2 16.12 -10.14 -7.14
C THR A 2 15.72 -11.26 -8.11
N GLY A 3 14.48 -11.76 -7.93
CA GLY A 3 13.83 -12.72 -8.84
C GLY A 3 12.93 -12.05 -9.89
N ASP A 4 12.60 -10.78 -9.69
CA ASP A 4 11.82 -9.99 -10.64
C ASP A 4 12.52 -8.66 -10.97
N ASN A 5 11.91 -7.88 -11.85
CA ASN A 5 12.43 -6.62 -12.35
C ASN A 5 12.74 -5.67 -11.18
N VAL A 6 13.92 -5.04 -11.21
CA VAL A 6 14.28 -3.95 -10.30
C VAL A 6 13.68 -2.65 -10.83
N HIS A 7 13.17 -1.81 -9.94
CA HIS A 7 12.63 -0.49 -10.30
C HIS A 7 13.32 0.67 -9.58
N SER A 8 13.83 0.44 -8.37
CA SER A 8 14.61 1.43 -7.63
C SER A 8 15.76 0.76 -6.86
N LEU A 9 16.83 1.54 -6.68
CA LEU A 9 18.04 1.18 -5.95
C LEU A 9 18.44 2.39 -5.11
N CYS A 10 18.84 2.20 -3.86
CA CYS A 10 19.57 3.21 -3.10
C CYS A 10 20.69 2.58 -2.27
N LEU A 11 21.61 3.41 -1.79
CA LEU A 11 22.67 3.04 -0.86
C LEU A 11 22.34 3.66 0.51
N LEU A 12 22.28 2.84 1.56
CA LEU A 12 22.01 3.27 2.94
C LEU A 12 22.73 2.34 3.92
N ASP A 13 23.35 2.89 4.96
CA ASP A 13 23.77 2.14 6.15
C ASP A 13 22.51 1.73 6.96
N PHE A 14 21.96 0.58 6.64
CA PHE A 14 20.77 -0.01 7.26
C PHE A 14 21.12 -0.74 8.56
N SER A 15 22.33 -1.32 8.63
CA SER A 15 22.80 -2.02 9.83
C SER A 15 23.32 -1.06 10.92
N ASN A 16 23.81 0.13 10.55
CA ASN A 16 24.63 1.08 11.34
C ASN A 16 26.04 0.54 11.64
N ASN A 17 26.77 0.19 10.57
CA ASN A 17 28.15 -0.31 10.62
C ASN A 17 29.19 0.67 10.01
N GLY A 18 28.76 1.81 9.45
CA GLY A 18 29.59 2.78 8.75
C GLY A 18 29.79 2.52 7.26
N GLN A 19 29.09 1.55 6.68
CA GLN A 19 29.13 1.19 5.26
C GLN A 19 27.70 1.18 4.68
N ASN A 20 27.55 1.64 3.44
CA ASN A 20 26.24 1.66 2.80
C ASN A 20 25.90 0.29 2.20
N GLU A 21 24.83 -0.32 2.69
CA GLU A 21 24.18 -1.48 2.06
C GLU A 21 23.30 -1.05 0.86
N LEU A 22 23.07 -1.97 -0.08
CA LEU A 22 22.26 -1.72 -1.28
C LEU A 22 20.81 -2.15 -1.04
N VAL A 23 19.90 -1.18 -0.97
CA VAL A 23 18.46 -1.43 -0.83
C VAL A 23 17.80 -1.47 -2.20
N VAL A 24 17.05 -2.54 -2.48
CA VAL A 24 16.55 -2.90 -3.82
C VAL A 24 15.03 -3.05 -3.84
N GLY A 25 14.37 -2.25 -4.69
CA GLY A 25 12.94 -2.32 -4.97
C GLY A 25 12.60 -3.24 -6.14
N SER A 26 11.78 -4.27 -5.89
CA SER A 26 11.48 -5.35 -6.82
C SER A 26 10.00 -5.36 -7.27
N GLU A 27 9.70 -5.84 -8.49
CA GLU A 27 8.32 -5.99 -9.00
C GLU A 27 7.50 -7.07 -8.29
N ASP A 28 8.14 -7.98 -7.55
CA ASP A 28 7.49 -9.00 -6.72
C ASP A 28 6.91 -8.46 -5.38
N PHE A 29 7.07 -7.16 -5.12
CA PHE A 29 6.68 -6.41 -3.90
C PHE A 29 7.60 -6.66 -2.68
N ASP A 30 8.72 -7.38 -2.86
CA ASP A 30 9.74 -7.54 -1.82
C ASP A 30 10.82 -6.45 -1.93
N ILE A 31 11.04 -5.71 -0.84
CA ILE A 31 12.19 -4.81 -0.65
C ILE A 31 13.34 -5.66 -0.06
N ARG A 32 14.55 -5.54 -0.61
CA ARG A 32 15.69 -6.37 -0.18
C ARG A 32 16.92 -5.53 0.10
N VAL A 33 17.53 -5.73 1.27
CA VAL A 33 18.78 -5.07 1.69
C VAL A 33 19.95 -6.04 1.48
N PHE A 34 20.89 -5.66 0.62
CA PHE A 34 22.08 -6.45 0.30
C PHE A 34 23.35 -5.83 0.90
N GLN A 35 24.12 -6.63 1.64
CA GLN A 35 25.49 -6.31 2.04
C GLN A 35 26.44 -7.14 1.18
N GLU A 36 27.17 -6.48 0.28
CA GLU A 36 27.99 -7.11 -0.75
C GLU A 36 27.20 -8.16 -1.57
N ASP A 37 27.35 -9.45 -1.23
CA ASP A 37 26.66 -10.59 -1.87
C ASP A 37 25.49 -11.15 -1.03
N GLU A 38 25.39 -10.84 0.26
CA GLU A 38 24.40 -11.41 1.20
C GLU A 38 23.16 -10.53 1.38
N ILE A 39 22.01 -11.13 1.71
CA ILE A 39 20.74 -10.44 2.00
C ILE A 39 20.57 -10.37 3.52
N ILE A 40 20.68 -9.19 4.12
CA ILE A 40 20.43 -8.99 5.55
C ILE A 40 18.92 -9.02 5.84
N ALA A 41 18.14 -8.32 5.03
CA ALA A 41 16.72 -8.10 5.27
C ALA A 41 15.89 -8.22 3.97
N GLU A 42 14.72 -8.83 4.10
CA GLU A 42 13.71 -8.99 3.04
C GLU A 42 12.35 -8.58 3.64
N MET A 43 11.77 -7.49 3.13
CA MET A 43 10.53 -6.89 3.64
C MET A 43 9.46 -6.97 2.53
N THR A 44 8.45 -7.82 2.71
CA THR A 44 7.32 -7.93 1.79
C THR A 44 6.31 -6.82 2.07
N GLU A 45 5.96 -6.04 1.05
CA GLU A 45 4.92 -5.02 1.12
C GLU A 45 3.73 -5.37 0.22
N THR A 46 2.64 -4.63 0.41
CA THR A 46 1.29 -5.02 -0.05
C THR A 46 0.77 -4.22 -1.25
N ASP A 47 1.32 -3.04 -1.50
CA ASP A 47 0.89 -2.13 -2.58
C ASP A 47 1.73 -2.33 -3.86
N VAL A 48 1.15 -2.00 -5.01
CA VAL A 48 1.69 -2.37 -6.31
C VAL A 48 2.95 -1.59 -6.63
N ARG A 49 4.04 -2.34 -6.84
CA ARG A 49 5.29 -1.94 -7.52
C ARG A 49 5.95 -0.69 -6.93
N LEU A 50 6.97 -0.90 -6.09
CA LEU A 50 7.84 0.18 -5.63
C LEU A 50 8.45 0.91 -6.85
N VAL A 51 8.36 2.23 -6.88
CA VAL A 51 8.81 3.06 -8.02
C VAL A 51 10.11 3.79 -7.68
N ILE A 52 10.23 4.30 -6.45
CA ILE A 52 11.33 5.17 -6.04
C ILE A 52 11.69 4.88 -4.59
N LEU A 53 12.97 5.01 -4.29
CA LEU A 53 13.56 4.94 -2.97
C LEU A 53 14.47 6.16 -2.80
N SER A 54 14.35 6.85 -1.67
CA SER A 54 15.21 8.00 -1.35
C SER A 54 15.72 7.90 0.08
N VAL A 55 16.88 8.50 0.30
CA VAL A 55 17.64 8.47 1.54
C VAL A 55 17.74 9.91 2.06
N PRO A 56 17.39 10.18 3.33
CA PRO A 56 17.73 11.46 3.97
C PRO A 56 19.24 11.66 3.92
N CYS A 57 19.69 12.86 3.53
CA CYS A 57 21.04 13.09 3.03
C CYS A 57 22.15 12.64 4.01
N ALA A 58 23.31 12.28 3.45
CA ALA A 58 24.39 11.47 4.05
C ALA A 58 25.14 12.09 5.25
N HIS A 59 24.59 13.13 5.88
CA HIS A 59 25.13 13.81 7.06
C HIS A 59 24.22 13.71 8.30
N CYS A 60 23.00 13.19 8.20
CA CYS A 60 22.03 13.18 9.31
C CYS A 60 21.76 11.77 9.86
N LEU A 61 21.73 11.64 11.19
CA LEU A 61 21.66 10.37 11.95
C LEU A 61 20.27 9.69 11.94
N VAL A 62 19.46 9.92 10.91
CA VAL A 62 18.04 9.55 10.87
C VAL A 62 17.84 8.44 9.84
N HIS A 63 17.71 7.21 10.35
CA HIS A 63 17.75 5.94 9.61
C HIS A 63 16.43 5.63 8.87
N SER A 64 15.83 6.65 8.24
CA SER A 64 14.47 6.67 7.69
C SER A 64 14.47 6.47 6.16
N LEU A 65 14.15 5.28 5.67
CA LEU A 65 13.94 4.99 4.25
C LEU A 65 12.62 5.61 3.74
N ALA A 66 12.68 6.46 2.72
CA ALA A 66 11.49 7.04 2.08
C ALA A 66 11.09 6.26 0.81
N MET A 67 9.84 5.78 0.75
CA MET A 67 9.41 4.75 -0.21
C MET A 67 8.11 5.11 -0.94
N VAL A 68 8.12 5.03 -2.28
CA VAL A 68 6.99 5.39 -3.17
C VAL A 68 6.41 4.18 -3.91
N TRP A 69 5.08 4.02 -3.83
CA TRP A 69 4.31 2.97 -4.50
C TRP A 69 3.52 3.51 -5.70
N LEU A 70 3.25 2.67 -6.70
CA LEU A 70 2.71 3.11 -7.99
C LEU A 70 1.26 3.64 -7.89
N MET A 71 0.51 3.24 -6.85
CA MET A 71 -0.84 3.72 -6.54
C MET A 71 -0.90 5.05 -5.76
N GLY A 72 0.22 5.77 -5.61
CA GLY A 72 0.25 7.05 -4.90
C GLY A 72 0.30 6.93 -3.38
N THR A 73 0.58 5.73 -2.88
CA THR A 73 1.00 5.52 -1.49
C THR A 73 2.46 5.96 -1.31
N LEU A 74 2.75 6.64 -0.20
CA LEU A 74 4.09 7.08 0.23
C LEU A 74 4.25 6.68 1.69
N GLY A 75 5.40 6.14 2.08
CA GLY A 75 5.69 5.79 3.48
C GLY A 75 7.15 5.96 3.85
N VAL A 76 7.38 6.16 5.15
CA VAL A 76 8.73 6.25 5.74
C VAL A 76 8.95 5.10 6.71
N TYR A 77 10.11 4.47 6.61
CA TYR A 77 10.46 3.23 7.31
C TYR A 77 11.77 3.39 8.09
N ASN A 78 11.72 3.22 9.41
CA ASN A 78 12.91 3.09 10.23
C ASN A 78 13.30 1.60 10.27
N ARG A 79 14.35 1.26 9.51
CA ARG A 79 14.77 -0.14 9.24
C ARG A 79 13.58 -1.00 8.76
N SER A 80 13.14 -1.96 9.57
CA SER A 80 12.02 -2.87 9.27
C SER A 80 10.66 -2.41 9.82
N SER A 81 10.58 -1.21 10.42
CA SER A 81 9.35 -0.66 11.00
C SER A 81 8.86 0.53 10.20
N ARG A 82 7.54 0.62 9.94
CA ARG A 82 6.92 1.71 9.18
C ARG A 82 6.49 2.83 10.13
N ASN A 83 7.14 3.98 10.07
CA ASN A 83 6.83 5.15 10.91
C ASN A 83 5.43 5.69 10.59
N TRP A 84 5.21 6.04 9.31
CA TRP A 84 3.95 6.55 8.81
C TRP A 84 3.76 6.18 7.33
N ARG A 85 2.52 6.25 6.86
CA ARG A 85 2.15 6.02 5.46
C ARG A 85 0.94 6.86 5.09
N ILE A 86 1.01 7.57 3.97
CA ILE A 86 -0.12 8.27 3.35
C ILE A 86 -0.52 7.58 2.04
N LYS A 87 -1.77 7.74 1.61
CA LYS A 87 -2.23 7.39 0.25
C LYS A 87 -2.84 8.62 -0.43
N SER A 88 -2.53 8.78 -1.71
CA SER A 88 -2.95 9.89 -2.56
C SER A 88 -3.53 9.36 -3.86
N LYS A 89 -4.43 10.12 -4.49
CA LYS A 89 -4.99 9.77 -5.82
C LYS A 89 -4.00 9.98 -6.96
N ASN A 90 -2.95 10.77 -6.72
CA ASN A 90 -1.88 11.03 -7.68
C ASN A 90 -0.68 10.16 -7.34
N ARG A 91 0.09 9.72 -8.34
CA ARG A 91 1.33 8.97 -8.10
C ARG A 91 2.47 9.95 -7.77
N ALA A 92 3.34 9.60 -6.81
CA ALA A 92 4.60 10.31 -6.64
C ALA A 92 5.60 9.88 -7.73
N VAL A 93 6.30 10.85 -8.32
CA VAL A 93 7.17 10.68 -9.51
C VAL A 93 8.63 11.03 -9.21
N ALA A 94 8.88 11.78 -8.14
CA ALA A 94 10.20 12.01 -7.56
C ALA A 94 10.09 12.10 -6.04
N ILE A 95 11.10 11.60 -5.31
CA ILE A 95 11.29 11.85 -3.87
C ILE A 95 12.75 12.17 -3.57
N HIS A 96 12.99 13.13 -2.68
CA HIS A 96 14.31 13.54 -2.24
C HIS A 96 14.29 13.88 -0.74
N GLY A 97 15.38 13.58 -0.02
CA GLY A 97 15.58 14.05 1.34
C GLY A 97 16.38 15.35 1.32
N TYR A 98 15.81 16.46 1.76
CA TYR A 98 16.45 17.78 1.75
C TYR A 98 15.98 18.60 2.94
N ASP A 99 16.91 19.25 3.62
CA ASP A 99 16.67 20.14 4.77
C ASP A 99 16.25 21.52 4.24
N LEU A 100 14.96 21.84 4.40
CA LEU A 100 14.30 23.02 3.85
C LEU A 100 14.12 24.11 4.92
N ASP A 101 13.90 23.75 6.18
CA ASP A 101 13.73 24.70 7.29
C ASP A 101 15.03 25.01 8.08
N ASN A 102 16.12 24.30 7.80
CA ASN A 102 17.42 24.36 8.47
C ASN A 102 17.38 23.95 9.95
N ASP A 103 16.49 23.04 10.37
CA ASP A 103 16.55 22.43 11.72
C ASP A 103 17.67 21.37 11.88
N GLY A 104 18.25 20.90 10.76
CA GLY A 104 19.27 19.86 10.73
C GLY A 104 18.73 18.44 10.50
N VAL A 105 17.46 18.28 10.13
CA VAL A 105 16.80 16.99 9.84
C VAL A 105 16.12 17.05 8.46
N PRO A 106 16.71 16.45 7.41
CA PRO A 106 16.21 16.59 6.04
C PRO A 106 14.81 16.00 5.86
N GLU A 107 13.87 16.81 5.38
CA GLU A 107 12.48 16.40 5.15
C GLU A 107 12.31 15.62 3.85
N LEU A 108 11.20 14.89 3.77
CA LEU A 108 10.82 14.12 2.59
C LEU A 108 10.09 15.01 1.57
N ILE A 109 10.85 15.56 0.62
CA ILE A 109 10.31 16.28 -0.53
C ILE A 109 9.69 15.27 -1.51
N THR A 110 8.42 15.43 -1.85
CA THR A 110 7.67 14.55 -2.76
C THR A 110 7.10 15.33 -3.94
N GLY A 111 7.50 14.97 -5.17
CA GLY A 111 6.96 15.50 -6.42
C GLY A 111 5.91 14.56 -7.02
N TRP A 112 4.75 15.10 -7.40
CA TRP A 112 3.57 14.32 -7.79
C TRP A 112 3.24 14.46 -9.28
N SER A 113 2.54 13.45 -9.83
CA SER A 113 2.13 13.37 -11.23
C SER A 113 1.20 14.51 -11.69
N ASN A 114 0.60 15.24 -10.75
CA ASN A 114 -0.26 16.40 -11.02
C ASN A 114 0.44 17.76 -10.80
N GLY A 115 1.77 17.79 -10.65
CA GLY A 115 2.54 19.02 -10.47
C GLY A 115 2.58 19.57 -9.05
N LYS A 116 1.90 18.92 -8.09
CA LYS A 116 2.09 19.26 -6.66
C LYS A 116 3.51 18.84 -6.24
N VAL A 117 4.15 19.64 -5.39
CA VAL A 117 5.31 19.28 -4.56
C VAL A 117 4.91 19.51 -3.10
N ASP A 118 5.27 18.61 -2.20
CA ASP A 118 5.21 18.88 -0.75
C ASP A 118 6.42 18.31 -0.01
N ALA A 119 6.93 19.07 0.97
CA ALA A 119 7.91 18.62 1.95
C ALA A 119 7.17 18.07 3.17
N ARG A 120 7.66 16.96 3.73
CA ARG A 120 7.03 16.28 4.86
C ARG A 120 8.04 15.88 5.93
N ASN A 121 7.68 16.12 7.20
CA ASN A 121 8.48 15.69 8.33
C ASN A 121 8.68 14.15 8.33
N ASP A 122 9.90 13.69 8.60
CA ASP A 122 10.25 12.27 8.51
C ASP A 122 9.56 11.39 9.58
N ARG A 123 9.16 11.97 10.71
CA ARG A 123 8.56 11.27 11.85
C ARG A 123 7.04 11.34 11.86
N SER A 124 6.44 12.51 11.62
CA SER A 124 4.98 12.67 11.66
C SER A 124 4.30 12.53 10.30
N GLY A 125 5.01 12.79 9.20
CA GLY A 125 4.43 12.85 7.86
C GLY A 125 3.57 14.08 7.59
N GLU A 126 3.53 15.04 8.53
CA GLU A 126 2.86 16.34 8.37
C GLU A 126 3.53 17.18 7.26
N VAL A 127 2.77 18.08 6.63
CA VAL A 127 3.26 18.91 5.51
C VAL A 127 3.81 20.21 6.05
N ILE A 128 5.10 20.47 5.80
CA ILE A 128 5.79 21.70 6.18
C ILE A 128 5.70 22.71 5.04
N PHE A 129 6.07 22.29 3.82
CA PHE A 129 6.04 23.14 2.62
C PHE A 129 5.20 22.50 1.50
N LYS A 130 4.62 23.35 0.65
CA LYS A 130 3.77 22.91 -0.49
C LYS A 130 3.87 23.90 -1.65
N ALA A 131 4.17 23.39 -2.83
CA ALA A 131 4.19 24.14 -4.08
C ALA A 131 3.37 23.46 -5.19
N ASN A 132 3.03 24.22 -6.23
CA ASN A 132 2.27 23.74 -7.38
C ASN A 132 2.91 24.21 -8.70
N PHE A 133 3.22 23.27 -9.56
CA PHE A 133 3.57 23.43 -10.97
C PHE A 133 2.34 23.25 -11.86
N ASN A 134 2.42 23.70 -13.11
CA ASN A 134 1.34 23.56 -14.09
C ASN A 134 1.24 22.12 -14.65
N HIS A 135 2.34 21.38 -14.62
CA HIS A 135 2.48 20.03 -15.19
C HIS A 135 3.14 19.08 -14.19
N GLY A 136 3.03 17.77 -14.43
CA GLY A 136 3.62 16.74 -13.57
C GLY A 136 5.12 16.94 -13.31
N ILE A 137 5.57 16.59 -12.10
CA ILE A 137 6.99 16.62 -11.75
C ILE A 137 7.71 15.46 -12.45
N ALA A 138 8.85 15.73 -13.05
CA ALA A 138 9.74 14.76 -13.69
C ALA A 138 10.92 14.35 -12.80
N GLY A 139 11.45 15.29 -12.00
CA GLY A 139 12.59 15.06 -11.12
C GLY A 139 12.71 16.11 -10.02
N ILE A 140 13.38 15.73 -8.93
CA ILE A 140 13.78 16.60 -7.83
C ILE A 140 15.23 16.25 -7.49
N VAL A 141 16.11 17.25 -7.41
CA VAL A 141 17.53 17.08 -7.07
C VAL A 141 18.02 18.22 -6.18
N GLU A 142 18.87 17.90 -5.22
CA GLU A 142 19.73 18.86 -4.52
C GLU A 142 20.93 19.22 -5.42
N ALA A 143 21.16 20.52 -5.64
CA ALA A 143 22.37 21.03 -6.30
C ALA A 143 22.60 22.51 -5.97
N ASP A 144 23.86 22.93 -5.80
CA ASP A 144 24.19 24.35 -5.92
C ASP A 144 24.03 24.79 -7.39
N TYR A 145 23.23 25.81 -7.58
CA TYR A 145 22.93 26.43 -8.87
C TYR A 145 23.10 27.96 -8.81
N SER A 146 23.48 28.50 -7.64
CA SER A 146 23.76 29.93 -7.52
C SER A 146 25.17 30.22 -8.01
N VAL A 147 25.35 31.35 -8.67
CA VAL A 147 26.69 31.88 -9.03
C VAL A 147 27.12 32.97 -8.05
N ASP A 148 26.25 33.32 -7.09
CA ASP A 148 26.50 34.35 -6.08
C ASP A 148 27.21 33.77 -4.85
N SER A 149 28.47 34.17 -4.69
CA SER A 149 29.41 33.72 -3.63
C SER A 149 29.05 34.17 -2.21
N HIS A 150 27.78 34.41 -1.92
CA HIS A 150 27.25 34.87 -0.62
C HIS A 150 26.18 33.93 -0.05
N THR A 151 25.63 33.00 -0.85
CA THR A 151 24.71 31.95 -0.39
C THR A 151 25.23 30.58 -0.82
N SER A 152 26.41 30.21 -0.32
CA SER A 152 27.05 28.90 -0.54
C SER A 152 26.26 27.78 0.14
N GLY A 153 25.15 27.35 -0.45
CA GLY A 153 24.31 26.27 0.03
C GLY A 153 23.54 25.62 -1.11
N ASN A 154 23.43 24.30 -1.07
CA ASN A 154 22.73 23.54 -2.10
C ASN A 154 21.25 23.96 -2.17
N HIS A 155 20.69 24.03 -3.37
CA HIS A 155 19.28 24.36 -3.59
C HIS A 155 18.47 23.13 -3.99
N LEU A 156 17.20 23.13 -3.60
CA LEU A 156 16.23 22.12 -4.00
C LEU A 156 15.68 22.47 -5.40
N LEU A 157 16.17 21.79 -6.44
CA LEU A 157 15.70 21.98 -7.81
C LEU A 157 14.56 21.00 -8.12
N CYS A 158 13.38 21.54 -8.43
CA CYS A 158 12.22 20.79 -8.88
C CYS A 158 12.00 21.01 -10.38
N VAL A 159 11.92 19.91 -11.15
CA VAL A 159 11.83 19.91 -12.62
C VAL A 159 10.51 19.26 -13.05
N SER A 160 9.72 19.96 -13.89
CA SER A 160 8.50 19.42 -14.50
C SER A 160 8.78 18.67 -15.82
N VAL A 161 7.80 17.88 -16.28
CA VAL A 161 7.85 17.14 -17.56
C VAL A 161 7.99 18.07 -18.77
N GLU A 162 7.43 19.29 -18.70
CA GLU A 162 7.53 20.30 -19.78
C GLU A 162 8.82 21.15 -19.69
N GLY A 163 9.75 20.83 -18.77
CA GLY A 163 11.02 21.56 -18.64
C GLY A 163 10.94 22.88 -17.85
N GLU A 164 9.80 23.22 -17.25
CA GLU A 164 9.76 24.27 -16.20
C GLU A 164 10.59 23.78 -15.01
N VAL A 165 11.63 24.53 -14.65
CA VAL A 165 12.50 24.30 -13.48
C VAL A 165 12.26 25.42 -12.45
N ARG A 166 12.15 25.07 -11.17
CA ARG A 166 12.17 26.04 -10.06
C ARG A 166 13.15 25.56 -9.00
N GLY A 167 14.04 26.44 -8.56
CA GLY A 167 14.89 26.22 -7.39
C GLY A 167 14.26 26.84 -6.14
N TYR A 168 14.35 26.14 -5.02
CA TYR A 168 14.01 26.63 -3.69
C TYR A 168 15.28 26.66 -2.84
N SER A 169 15.51 27.77 -2.15
CA SER A 169 16.55 27.89 -1.13
C SER A 169 15.99 27.48 0.24
N PRO A 170 16.81 26.98 1.16
CA PRO A 170 16.35 26.63 2.50
C PRO A 170 16.21 27.91 3.35
N ALA A 171 15.45 27.85 4.44
CA ALA A 171 15.14 29.03 5.24
C ALA A 171 16.39 29.70 5.82
N THR A 172 16.61 30.97 5.49
CA THR A 172 17.55 31.80 6.24
C THR A 172 16.89 32.16 7.58
N GLY A 173 17.12 31.31 8.59
CA GLY A 173 16.45 31.27 9.90
C GLY A 173 16.62 32.52 10.78
N GLY A 174 16.15 33.66 10.30
CA GLY A 174 16.00 34.89 11.05
C GLY A 174 14.58 34.99 11.64
N PRO A 175 14.40 35.69 12.77
CA PRO A 175 13.08 35.88 13.38
C PRO A 175 12.16 36.66 12.42
N GLY A 176 11.22 35.95 11.79
CA GLY A 176 10.33 36.46 10.73
C GLY A 176 10.41 35.73 9.38
N SER A 177 11.26 34.69 9.24
CA SER A 177 11.29 33.81 8.06
C SER A 177 10.33 32.62 8.22
N ASP A 178 9.05 32.87 8.48
CA ASP A 178 8.05 31.81 8.66
C ASP A 178 7.80 31.07 7.33
N LEU A 179 8.38 29.87 7.17
CA LEU A 179 8.07 28.95 6.07
C LEU A 179 6.65 28.40 6.13
N LEU A 180 6.03 28.46 7.32
CA LEU A 180 4.61 28.24 7.51
C LEU A 180 3.84 29.38 6.82
N ASP A 181 3.57 29.21 5.52
CA ASP A 181 2.57 29.98 4.80
C ASP A 181 1.32 30.06 5.68
N SER A 182 0.88 31.29 6.02
CA SER A 182 -0.10 31.52 7.10
C SER A 182 -1.46 30.84 6.85
N ASN A 183 -1.70 30.38 5.62
CA ASN A 183 -2.79 29.48 5.26
C ASN A 183 -2.74 28.14 6.02
N ILE A 184 -1.55 27.57 6.25
CA ILE A 184 -1.33 26.29 6.97
C ILE A 184 -1.70 26.44 8.46
N GLU A 185 -1.30 27.54 9.09
CA GLU A 185 -1.72 27.85 10.47
C GLU A 185 -3.24 28.04 10.56
N GLN A 186 -3.85 28.74 9.61
CA GLN A 186 -5.30 28.93 9.57
C GLN A 186 -6.07 27.62 9.34
N ASP A 187 -5.59 26.73 8.44
CA ASP A 187 -6.22 25.43 8.20
C ASP A 187 -6.04 24.46 9.37
N THR A 188 -4.90 24.45 10.07
CA THR A 188 -4.72 23.64 11.29
C THR A 188 -5.57 24.14 12.46
N ILE A 189 -5.65 25.45 12.69
CA ILE A 189 -6.58 26.06 13.67
C ILE A 189 -8.04 25.68 13.34
N ARG A 190 -8.40 25.70 12.05
CA ARG A 190 -9.72 25.31 11.56
C ARG A 190 -10.01 23.83 11.79
N GLU A 191 -9.08 22.93 11.50
CA GLU A 191 -9.24 21.49 11.74
C GLU A 191 -9.40 21.20 13.24
N LEU A 192 -8.57 21.80 14.10
CA LEU A 192 -8.68 21.67 15.56
C LEU A 192 -10.04 22.18 16.07
N SER A 193 -10.53 23.30 15.54
CA SER A 193 -11.88 23.81 15.85
C SER A 193 -12.99 22.85 15.41
N GLN A 194 -12.86 22.24 14.22
CA GLN A 194 -13.83 21.25 13.73
C GLN A 194 -13.78 19.95 14.55
N ARG A 195 -12.60 19.48 14.95
CA ARG A 195 -12.42 18.32 15.84
C ARG A 195 -13.03 18.57 17.22
N LYS A 196 -12.87 19.77 17.79
CA LYS A 196 -13.57 20.22 18.99
C LYS A 196 -15.08 20.19 18.83
N GLN A 197 -15.62 20.67 17.71
CA GLN A 197 -17.07 20.65 17.43
C GLN A 197 -17.62 19.22 17.33
N ASN A 198 -16.87 18.29 16.71
CA ASN A 198 -17.25 16.88 16.63
C ASN A 198 -17.33 16.23 18.02
N LEU A 199 -16.31 16.45 18.88
CA LEU A 199 -16.29 15.93 20.26
C LEU A 199 -17.44 16.49 21.13
N VAL A 200 -17.83 17.75 20.93
CA VAL A 200 -19.00 18.35 21.62
C VAL A 200 -20.32 17.71 21.15
N LEU A 201 -20.44 17.36 19.87
CA LEU A 201 -21.60 16.64 19.33
C LEU A 201 -21.66 15.20 19.84
N GLU A 202 -20.51 14.53 19.94
CA GLU A 202 -20.38 13.19 20.52
C GLU A 202 -20.77 13.16 22.01
N LEU A 203 -20.27 14.10 22.82
CA LEU A 203 -20.68 14.28 24.22
C LEU A 203 -22.20 14.54 24.35
N LYS A 204 -22.79 15.32 23.43
CA LYS A 204 -24.24 15.55 23.41
C LYS A 204 -25.00 14.23 23.15
N ASN A 205 -24.55 13.43 22.19
CA ASN A 205 -25.15 12.13 21.87
C ASN A 205 -25.09 11.18 23.07
N TYR A 206 -23.95 11.11 23.78
CA TYR A 206 -23.84 10.30 25.01
C TYR A 206 -24.75 10.81 26.13
N ALA A 207 -24.86 12.12 26.32
CA ALA A 207 -25.76 12.71 27.32
C ALA A 207 -27.25 12.47 27.01
N GLU A 208 -27.63 12.44 25.74
CA GLU A 208 -29.00 12.13 25.31
C GLU A 208 -29.32 10.63 25.47
N ASN A 209 -28.42 9.75 25.04
CA ASN A 209 -28.54 8.30 25.23
C ASN A 209 -28.58 7.91 26.71
N SER A 210 -27.79 8.55 27.57
CA SER A 210 -27.80 8.32 29.02
C SER A 210 -29.16 8.69 29.65
N LYS A 211 -29.73 9.84 29.26
CA LYS A 211 -31.08 10.25 29.70
C LYS A 211 -32.15 9.25 29.23
N LEU A 212 -32.07 8.79 27.99
CA LEU A 212 -32.99 7.78 27.45
C LEU A 212 -32.88 6.45 28.19
N ALA A 213 -31.67 6.03 28.57
CA ALA A 213 -31.46 4.83 29.39
C ALA A 213 -32.06 4.97 30.81
N MET A 214 -31.87 6.11 31.48
CA MET A 214 -32.47 6.38 32.80
C MET A 214 -34.01 6.43 32.76
N LEU A 215 -34.58 7.02 31.70
CA LEU A 215 -36.02 7.04 31.49
C LEU A 215 -36.56 5.62 31.20
N GLY A 216 -35.88 4.84 30.35
CA GLY A 216 -36.25 3.46 30.05
C GLY A 216 -36.23 2.55 31.29
N ALA A 217 -35.19 2.67 32.12
CA ALA A 217 -35.10 1.94 33.39
C ALA A 217 -36.25 2.31 34.36
N SER A 218 -36.72 3.56 34.32
CA SER A 218 -37.84 4.02 35.17
C SER A 218 -39.17 3.36 34.77
N PHE A 219 -39.44 3.18 33.46
CA PHE A 219 -40.65 2.48 32.98
C PHE A 219 -40.63 0.97 33.27
N ALA A 220 -39.46 0.33 33.30
CA ALA A 220 -39.33 -1.09 33.63
C ALA A 220 -39.75 -1.41 35.08
N ILE A 221 -39.67 -0.44 35.99
CA ILE A 221 -40.07 -0.61 37.40
C ILE A 221 -41.59 -0.54 37.56
N ASP A 222 -42.27 0.38 36.86
CA ASP A 222 -43.71 0.61 37.07
C ASP A 222 -44.61 -0.44 36.39
N GLY A 223 -44.10 -1.13 35.37
CA GLY A 223 -44.78 -2.28 34.73
C GLY A 223 -44.95 -3.53 35.62
N SER A 224 -44.49 -3.50 36.87
CA SER A 224 -44.53 -4.65 37.80
C SER A 224 -45.61 -4.57 38.90
N LYS A 225 -46.49 -3.54 38.87
CA LYS A 225 -47.53 -3.31 39.91
C LYS A 225 -48.94 -3.80 39.56
N SER A 226 -49.06 -4.98 38.97
CA SER A 226 -50.37 -5.66 38.81
C SER A 226 -50.24 -7.19 38.83
N GLY A 227 -49.86 -7.75 39.98
CA GLY A 227 -49.74 -9.18 40.23
C GLY A 227 -49.76 -9.50 41.72
N GLN A 228 -50.28 -10.66 42.11
CA GLN A 228 -50.48 -11.03 43.52
C GLN A 228 -49.20 -11.51 44.21
N SER A 229 -49.13 -11.29 45.52
CA SER A 229 -48.07 -11.76 46.40
C SER A 229 -48.15 -13.28 46.65
N ILE A 230 -47.07 -14.00 46.34
CA ILE A 230 -46.73 -15.28 46.99
C ILE A 230 -45.26 -15.16 47.44
N ALA A 231 -44.96 -15.62 48.65
CA ALA A 231 -43.64 -15.48 49.26
C ALA A 231 -42.80 -16.76 49.15
N SER A 232 -41.49 -16.60 48.94
CA SER A 232 -40.47 -17.58 49.32
C SER A 232 -39.16 -16.86 49.66
N SER A 233 -38.30 -17.52 50.44
CA SER A 233 -37.10 -16.94 51.05
C SER A 233 -35.81 -17.26 50.29
N GLY A 234 -34.80 -16.40 50.38
CA GLY A 234 -33.48 -16.63 49.79
C GLY A 234 -32.52 -15.44 49.92
N SER A 235 -31.82 -15.33 51.05
CA SER A 235 -30.89 -14.21 51.32
C SER A 235 -29.44 -14.67 51.52
N VAL A 236 -28.55 -14.30 50.59
CA VAL A 236 -27.10 -14.10 50.86
C VAL A 236 -26.55 -13.05 49.88
N PRO A 237 -25.57 -12.22 50.28
CA PRO A 237 -25.17 -11.03 49.52
C PRO A 237 -23.93 -11.25 48.63
N PHE A 238 -23.66 -10.27 47.75
CA PHE A 238 -22.31 -9.99 47.24
C PHE A 238 -21.91 -8.54 47.59
N GLN A 239 -20.61 -8.25 47.66
CA GLN A 239 -20.06 -7.17 48.48
C GLN A 239 -18.96 -6.35 47.77
N GLY A 240 -19.00 -5.01 47.95
CA GLY A 240 -17.97 -4.05 47.49
C GLY A 240 -18.43 -3.22 46.28
N LEU A 241 -18.57 -1.89 46.36
CA LEU A 241 -17.64 -0.90 46.91
C LEU A 241 -18.29 0.09 47.89
N ARG A 242 -17.48 0.73 48.76
CA ARG A 242 -17.92 1.78 49.69
C ARG A 242 -16.83 2.85 49.84
N GLY A 243 -17.20 4.12 49.66
CA GLY A 243 -16.33 5.29 49.84
C GLY A 243 -16.58 6.34 48.75
N LEU A 244 -16.72 7.64 49.05
CA LEU A 244 -16.80 8.34 50.34
C LEU A 244 -17.90 9.41 50.29
N GLN A 245 -18.41 9.83 51.45
CA GLN A 245 -19.33 10.97 51.56
C GLN A 245 -18.56 12.30 51.55
N PRO A 246 -19.16 13.40 51.06
CA PRO A 246 -18.65 14.75 51.27
C PRO A 246 -19.10 15.30 52.63
N ASP A 247 -18.28 16.11 53.29
CA ASP A 247 -18.67 16.79 54.53
C ASP A 247 -18.12 18.24 54.62
N GLY A 248 -19.04 19.16 54.93
CA GLY A 248 -18.87 20.29 55.86
C GLY A 248 -17.78 21.37 55.70
N SER A 249 -18.23 22.58 55.33
CA SER A 249 -17.87 23.88 55.97
C SER A 249 -16.43 24.47 55.79
N ALA A 250 -16.13 25.74 56.11
CA ALA A 250 -16.85 27.03 55.95
C ALA A 250 -15.94 28.25 56.29
N SER A 251 -16.26 29.44 55.74
CA SER A 251 -15.86 30.81 56.19
C SER A 251 -14.38 31.29 56.05
N GLY A 252 -14.16 32.61 55.81
CA GLY A 252 -12.82 33.24 55.88
C GLY A 252 -12.55 34.58 55.15
N PHE A 253 -13.09 35.71 55.64
CA PHE A 253 -12.54 37.10 55.61
C PHE A 253 -12.11 37.86 54.30
N ASP A 254 -13.01 38.74 53.81
CA ASP A 254 -12.99 40.23 53.85
C ASP A 254 -11.85 41.16 53.29
N THR A 255 -12.26 41.98 52.29
CA THR A 255 -12.13 43.47 52.14
C THR A 255 -10.83 44.22 51.71
N SER A 256 -10.90 45.02 50.61
CA SER A 256 -11.01 46.51 50.60
C SER A 256 -10.39 47.26 49.36
N GLY A 257 -11.02 48.38 48.92
CA GLY A 257 -10.58 49.31 47.82
C GLY A 257 -10.90 48.85 46.38
N GLY A 258 -11.29 49.67 45.36
CA GLY A 258 -11.47 51.13 45.19
C GLY A 258 -10.39 51.75 44.26
N SER A 259 -10.63 52.62 43.25
CA SER A 259 -11.79 53.32 42.61
C SER A 259 -11.31 53.91 41.24
N GLY A 260 -12.04 54.56 40.32
CA GLY A 260 -13.47 54.96 40.14
C GLY A 260 -13.60 56.15 39.14
N GLY A 261 -14.67 56.23 38.32
CA GLY A 261 -14.91 57.25 37.25
C GLY A 261 -14.32 56.88 35.86
N ASP A 262 -14.78 57.38 34.70
CA ASP A 262 -15.95 58.23 34.38
C ASP A 262 -16.39 58.07 32.89
N GLY A 263 -17.55 58.63 32.51
CA GLY A 263 -18.05 58.70 31.11
C GLY A 263 -17.47 59.87 30.27
N PRO A 264 -17.98 60.17 29.05
CA PRO A 264 -19.41 60.25 28.73
C PRO A 264 -19.85 59.74 27.34
N SER A 265 -21.14 59.92 27.02
CA SER A 265 -21.79 59.65 25.74
C SER A 265 -22.10 60.94 24.94
N LEU A 266 -22.39 60.80 23.63
CA LEU A 266 -23.15 61.66 22.68
C LEU A 266 -22.65 61.37 21.24
N GLY A 267 -23.44 61.37 20.16
CA GLY A 267 -24.90 61.48 19.98
C GLY A 267 -25.27 61.37 18.48
N GLY A 268 -26.52 60.98 18.13
CA GLY A 268 -27.04 61.04 16.75
C GLY A 268 -27.40 62.47 16.31
N PRO A 269 -27.64 62.75 15.01
CA PRO A 269 -28.71 62.14 14.19
C PRO A 269 -28.21 61.68 12.79
N GLY A 270 -28.99 61.21 11.81
CA GLY A 270 -30.45 61.12 11.63
C GLY A 270 -30.96 62.07 10.53
N GLY A 271 -31.23 61.54 9.32
CA GLY A 271 -31.69 62.31 8.14
C GLY A 271 -32.17 61.38 7.00
N GLN A 272 -33.01 61.87 6.08
CA GLN A 272 -33.91 61.01 5.27
C GLN A 272 -34.19 61.53 3.84
N MET A 273 -34.43 60.60 2.90
CA MET A 273 -35.00 60.76 1.53
C MET A 273 -34.18 61.55 0.49
N GLY A 274 -34.47 61.38 -0.81
CA GLY A 274 -33.72 62.06 -1.90
C GLY A 274 -34.23 61.94 -3.35
N LEU A 275 -34.62 60.75 -3.83
CA LEU A 275 -35.38 60.47 -5.08
C LEU A 275 -34.89 60.99 -6.48
N MET A 276 -35.19 60.17 -7.50
CA MET A 276 -35.18 60.43 -8.97
C MET A 276 -33.83 60.54 -9.71
N ASN A 277 -33.63 60.15 -10.98
CA ASN A 277 -34.21 59.18 -11.95
C ASN A 277 -34.25 59.77 -13.38
N ARG A 278 -33.53 59.15 -14.34
CA ARG A 278 -33.82 59.06 -15.80
C ARG A 278 -32.83 58.05 -16.43
N SER A 279 -33.28 56.88 -16.92
CA SER A 279 -33.74 56.59 -18.31
C SER A 279 -32.65 56.73 -19.39
N GLY A 280 -32.36 55.73 -20.24
CA GLY A 280 -32.93 54.38 -20.37
C GLY A 280 -32.52 53.69 -21.71
N LEU A 281 -33.23 52.61 -22.06
CA LEU A 281 -33.16 51.81 -23.32
C LEU A 281 -32.09 50.71 -23.44
N ALA A 282 -32.60 49.50 -23.21
CA ALA A 282 -32.10 48.14 -23.44
C ALA A 282 -31.47 47.83 -24.82
N GLY A 283 -30.70 46.72 -24.87
CA GLY A 283 -30.04 46.21 -26.08
C GLY A 283 -29.69 44.71 -26.12
N HIS A 284 -30.47 43.84 -25.44
CA HIS A 284 -30.42 42.36 -25.45
C HIS A 284 -29.11 41.63 -25.03
N SER A 285 -29.30 40.43 -24.47
CA SER A 285 -28.24 39.53 -23.99
C SER A 285 -28.61 38.07 -24.30
N LEU A 286 -27.60 37.27 -24.67
CA LEU A 286 -27.54 35.79 -24.68
C LEU A 286 -26.09 35.40 -25.04
N GLY A 287 -25.35 34.60 -24.29
CA GLY A 287 -25.60 34.02 -22.96
C GLY A 287 -24.43 33.11 -22.54
N GLY A 288 -24.33 32.75 -21.25
CA GLY A 288 -23.35 31.78 -20.74
C GLY A 288 -22.28 32.35 -19.82
N LEU A 289 -22.63 32.55 -18.54
CA LEU A 289 -21.66 32.73 -17.46
C LEU A 289 -22.09 31.96 -16.21
N SER A 290 -21.10 31.56 -15.42
CA SER A 290 -21.23 30.87 -14.14
C SER A 290 -21.98 31.69 -13.09
N GLN A 291 -22.79 31.02 -12.25
CA GLN A 291 -23.25 31.60 -10.98
C GLN A 291 -22.57 30.93 -9.80
N SER A 292 -21.98 31.76 -8.95
CA SER A 292 -21.58 31.41 -7.58
C SER A 292 -22.82 31.14 -6.73
N GLY A 293 -23.10 29.88 -6.42
CA GLY A 293 -24.16 29.51 -5.48
C GLY A 293 -23.80 29.90 -4.05
N GLY A 294 -24.39 30.97 -3.54
CA GLY A 294 -24.20 31.40 -2.15
C GLY A 294 -24.79 30.40 -1.14
N VAL A 295 -24.12 30.22 0.01
CA VAL A 295 -24.58 29.33 1.08
C VAL A 295 -25.88 29.88 1.68
N GLN A 296 -27.01 29.21 1.40
CA GLN A 296 -28.27 29.50 2.08
C GLN A 296 -28.22 28.95 3.51
N ASN A 297 -28.17 29.86 4.48
CA ASN A 297 -28.33 29.52 5.90
C ASN A 297 -29.78 29.08 6.16
N TYR A 298 -30.01 27.76 6.17
CA TYR A 298 -31.27 27.17 6.62
C TYR A 298 -31.43 27.40 8.12
N THR A 299 -32.17 28.47 8.47
CA THR A 299 -32.55 28.77 9.84
C THR A 299 -33.51 27.67 10.33
N LEU A 300 -33.01 26.79 11.20
CA LEU A 300 -33.82 25.76 11.86
C LEU A 300 -34.80 26.42 12.85
N GLY A 301 -35.98 26.76 12.35
CA GLY A 301 -37.08 27.25 13.18
C GLY A 301 -37.50 26.22 14.22
N LEU A 302 -37.72 26.66 15.46
CA LEU A 302 -38.17 25.82 16.59
C LEU A 302 -39.66 25.44 16.47
N GLY A 303 -39.99 24.67 15.44
CA GLY A 303 -41.28 24.01 15.29
C GLY A 303 -41.35 22.73 16.12
N LYS A 304 -42.33 22.62 17.03
CA LYS A 304 -42.69 21.33 17.63
C LYS A 304 -43.40 20.48 16.58
N THR A 305 -42.70 19.51 16.01
CA THR A 305 -43.27 18.44 15.20
C THR A 305 -42.74 17.11 15.71
N ASP A 306 -43.63 16.17 16.02
CA ASP A 306 -43.26 14.83 16.46
C ASP A 306 -42.58 14.05 15.32
N LEU A 307 -41.25 14.11 15.29
CA LEU A 307 -40.43 13.36 14.35
C LEU A 307 -40.54 11.87 14.65
N ASN A 308 -40.94 11.10 13.63
CA ASN A 308 -41.15 9.66 13.71
C ASN A 308 -39.96 8.93 14.35
N LYS A 309 -40.16 8.42 15.57
CA LYS A 309 -39.14 7.62 16.29
C LYS A 309 -38.72 6.36 15.53
N SER A 310 -39.56 5.87 14.61
CA SER A 310 -39.26 4.79 13.66
C SER A 310 -38.23 5.16 12.58
N SER A 311 -37.77 6.41 12.51
CA SER A 311 -36.69 6.85 11.60
C SER A 311 -35.30 6.86 12.25
N MET A 312 -35.19 6.68 13.57
CA MET A 312 -33.90 6.50 14.23
C MET A 312 -33.48 5.02 14.15
N GLY A 313 -32.25 4.76 13.71
CA GLY A 313 -31.71 3.42 13.48
C GLY A 313 -31.32 2.64 14.73
N VAL A 314 -32.14 2.70 15.79
CA VAL A 314 -31.82 2.14 17.11
C VAL A 314 -31.63 0.62 17.03
N ILE A 315 -30.46 0.14 17.46
CA ILE A 315 -30.15 -1.28 17.65
C ILE A 315 -30.04 -1.62 19.13
N PRO A 316 -30.22 -2.90 19.52
CA PRO A 316 -29.92 -3.34 20.89
C PRO A 316 -28.43 -3.13 21.23
N ALA A 317 -28.13 -2.59 22.40
CA ALA A 317 -26.76 -2.28 22.82
C ALA A 317 -25.85 -3.51 23.03
N ASN A 318 -26.43 -4.71 23.12
CA ASN A 318 -25.70 -5.98 23.17
C ASN A 318 -25.43 -6.60 21.78
N THR A 319 -25.72 -5.89 20.67
CA THR A 319 -25.48 -6.40 19.31
C THR A 319 -23.98 -6.52 19.07
N GLN A 320 -23.47 -7.74 18.88
CA GLN A 320 -22.07 -7.99 18.55
C GLN A 320 -21.93 -8.56 17.13
N LEU A 321 -20.80 -8.23 16.49
CA LEU A 321 -20.42 -8.75 15.17
C LEU A 321 -19.50 -9.95 15.35
N GLN A 322 -20.01 -11.15 15.06
CA GLN A 322 -19.22 -12.37 14.99
C GLN A 322 -18.71 -12.59 13.56
N THR A 323 -17.50 -13.12 13.43
CA THR A 323 -16.88 -13.41 12.13
C THR A 323 -16.00 -14.65 12.20
N THR A 324 -16.09 -15.48 11.16
CA THR A 324 -15.33 -16.72 11.02
C THR A 324 -14.73 -16.79 9.62
N LEU A 325 -13.45 -17.15 9.52
CA LEU A 325 -12.81 -17.48 8.24
C LEU A 325 -12.87 -18.99 8.05
N SER A 326 -13.25 -19.44 6.85
CA SER A 326 -13.26 -20.86 6.48
C SER A 326 -12.80 -21.04 5.04
N VAL A 327 -12.34 -22.23 4.68
CA VAL A 327 -11.87 -22.52 3.32
C VAL A 327 -12.94 -23.30 2.56
N ASN A 328 -13.41 -22.72 1.45
CA ASN A 328 -14.37 -23.36 0.56
C ASN A 328 -13.63 -23.93 -0.67
N PRO A 329 -13.57 -25.27 -0.84
CA PRO A 329 -12.85 -25.89 -1.96
C PRO A 329 -13.51 -25.64 -3.33
N GLY A 330 -14.71 -25.04 -3.37
CA GLY A 330 -15.43 -24.72 -4.60
C GLY A 330 -16.25 -25.87 -5.17
N ASN A 331 -17.06 -25.55 -6.16
CA ASN A 331 -17.91 -26.48 -6.92
C ASN A 331 -17.79 -26.13 -8.42
N GLN A 332 -18.37 -26.94 -9.31
CA GLN A 332 -18.32 -26.69 -10.77
C GLN A 332 -18.83 -25.30 -11.21
N THR A 333 -19.62 -24.62 -10.38
CA THR A 333 -20.18 -23.27 -10.61
C THR A 333 -19.52 -22.15 -9.79
N VAL A 334 -18.66 -22.47 -8.82
CA VAL A 334 -18.10 -21.50 -7.85
C VAL A 334 -16.62 -21.79 -7.64
N GLN A 335 -15.77 -20.83 -7.98
CA GLN A 335 -14.31 -20.97 -7.81
C GLN A 335 -13.93 -21.17 -6.32
N PRO A 336 -12.85 -21.91 -6.03
CA PRO A 336 -12.35 -22.08 -4.67
C PRO A 336 -11.98 -20.73 -4.04
N HIS A 337 -12.33 -20.53 -2.77
CA HIS A 337 -12.13 -19.24 -2.07
C HIS A 337 -12.05 -19.41 -0.56
N VAL A 338 -11.49 -18.41 0.13
CA VAL A 338 -11.68 -18.25 1.57
C VAL A 338 -13.05 -17.60 1.77
N GLU A 339 -13.95 -18.24 2.50
CA GLU A 339 -15.25 -17.67 2.86
C GLU A 339 -15.13 -16.96 4.22
N LEU A 340 -15.27 -15.63 4.20
CA LEU A 340 -15.49 -14.83 5.40
C LEU A 340 -16.99 -14.84 5.72
N PHE A 341 -17.35 -15.58 6.75
CA PHE A 341 -18.67 -15.53 7.35
C PHE A 341 -18.75 -14.38 8.36
N ILE A 342 -19.84 -13.61 8.30
CA ILE A 342 -20.11 -12.45 9.15
C ILE A 342 -21.54 -12.58 9.66
N SER A 343 -21.76 -12.49 10.98
CA SER A 343 -23.10 -12.60 11.57
C SER A 343 -23.29 -11.72 12.79
N THR A 344 -24.52 -11.24 13.01
CA THR A 344 -24.90 -10.54 14.23
C THR A 344 -25.48 -11.49 15.26
N THR A 345 -25.24 -11.23 16.55
CA THR A 345 -25.83 -12.01 17.66
C THR A 345 -27.35 -11.88 17.77
N ASN A 346 -27.91 -10.83 17.17
CA ASN A 346 -29.30 -10.41 17.29
C ASN A 346 -29.98 -10.42 15.90
N ASP A 347 -31.31 -10.28 15.87
CA ASP A 347 -32.14 -10.13 14.64
C ASP A 347 -31.97 -8.77 13.92
N THR A 348 -30.81 -8.15 14.08
CA THR A 348 -30.37 -6.99 13.29
C THR A 348 -29.93 -7.45 11.90
N ILE A 349 -30.20 -6.66 10.87
CA ILE A 349 -29.74 -6.96 9.51
C ILE A 349 -28.35 -6.38 9.22
N ILE A 350 -27.57 -7.09 8.42
CA ILE A 350 -26.36 -6.56 7.77
C ILE A 350 -26.79 -5.90 6.45
N ARG A 351 -26.68 -4.56 6.37
CA ARG A 351 -27.08 -3.76 5.20
C ARG A 351 -26.00 -3.70 4.12
N ALA A 352 -24.75 -3.60 4.53
CA ALA A 352 -23.57 -3.60 3.66
C ALA A 352 -22.35 -4.02 4.48
N VAL A 353 -21.34 -4.57 3.82
CA VAL A 353 -20.01 -4.74 4.40
C VAL A 353 -18.98 -4.16 3.44
N ILE A 354 -18.07 -3.35 3.99
CA ILE A 354 -16.90 -2.82 3.30
C ILE A 354 -15.68 -3.50 3.92
N ILE A 355 -14.90 -4.22 3.14
CA ILE A 355 -13.66 -4.86 3.58
C ILE A 355 -12.50 -4.10 2.95
N PHE A 356 -11.70 -3.40 3.75
CA PHE A 356 -10.41 -2.87 3.30
C PHE A 356 -9.34 -3.95 3.51
N ALA A 357 -8.58 -4.23 2.46
CA ALA A 357 -7.47 -5.19 2.50
C ALA A 357 -6.47 -4.83 1.40
N GLU A 358 -5.18 -5.03 1.68
CA GLU A 358 -4.11 -4.60 0.79
C GLU A 358 -3.63 -5.77 -0.09
N GLY A 359 -3.45 -5.53 -1.39
CA GLY A 359 -2.99 -6.55 -2.34
C GLY A 359 -3.95 -7.71 -2.65
N ILE A 360 -5.17 -7.74 -2.06
CA ILE A 360 -6.17 -8.81 -2.28
C ILE A 360 -7.23 -8.43 -3.31
N PHE A 361 -7.67 -7.17 -3.35
CA PHE A 361 -8.79 -6.72 -4.18
C PHE A 361 -8.32 -5.88 -5.38
N ASP A 362 -9.21 -5.71 -6.36
CA ASP A 362 -9.03 -4.73 -7.45
C ASP A 362 -9.33 -3.33 -6.89
N GLY A 363 -8.30 -2.67 -6.36
CA GLY A 363 -8.40 -1.48 -5.52
C GLY A 363 -8.25 -1.78 -4.02
N GLU A 364 -8.59 -0.81 -3.17
CA GLU A 364 -8.31 -0.88 -1.72
C GLU A 364 -9.44 -1.47 -0.86
N SER A 365 -10.65 -1.61 -1.41
CA SER A 365 -11.82 -2.05 -0.65
C SER A 365 -12.80 -2.85 -1.50
N HIS A 366 -13.27 -3.99 -0.97
CA HIS A 366 -14.39 -4.73 -1.53
C HIS A 366 -15.70 -4.38 -0.81
N VAL A 367 -16.73 -4.00 -1.55
CA VAL A 367 -18.05 -3.61 -1.00
C VAL A 367 -19.09 -4.66 -1.38
N VAL A 368 -19.65 -5.33 -0.37
CA VAL A 368 -20.76 -6.27 -0.54
C VAL A 368 -22.05 -5.63 -0.06
N HIS A 369 -23.01 -5.46 -0.98
CA HIS A 369 -24.33 -4.90 -0.70
C HIS A 369 -25.44 -5.88 -1.08
N PRO A 370 -26.02 -6.62 -0.12
CA PRO A 370 -27.11 -7.56 -0.39
C PRO A 370 -28.39 -6.87 -0.89
N ASN A 371 -29.04 -7.49 -1.89
CA ASN A 371 -30.31 -7.01 -2.44
C ASN A 371 -31.43 -6.99 -1.40
N GLY A 372 -32.41 -6.10 -1.57
CA GLY A 372 -33.51 -5.84 -0.62
C GLY A 372 -34.26 -7.05 -0.07
N GLN A 373 -34.27 -8.17 -0.80
CA GLN A 373 -34.93 -9.43 -0.41
C GLN A 373 -33.99 -10.41 0.32
N THR A 374 -32.67 -10.30 0.13
CA THR A 374 -31.65 -11.21 0.68
C THR A 374 -30.93 -10.65 1.91
N LEU A 375 -31.43 -9.58 2.53
CA LEU A 375 -30.93 -9.11 3.83
C LEU A 375 -31.38 -10.03 4.96
N GLY A 376 -30.41 -10.53 5.72
CA GLY A 376 -30.58 -11.21 7.00
C GLY A 376 -29.51 -10.78 8.02
N SER A 377 -29.42 -11.51 9.12
CA SER A 377 -28.44 -11.31 10.19
C SER A 377 -27.06 -11.91 9.90
N SER A 378 -26.89 -12.61 8.78
CA SER A 378 -25.61 -13.17 8.35
C SER A 378 -25.32 -12.94 6.86
N LEU A 379 -24.03 -12.90 6.53
CA LEU A 379 -23.47 -12.69 5.20
C LEU A 379 -22.23 -13.57 5.01
N LYS A 380 -22.04 -14.07 3.79
CA LYS A 380 -20.85 -14.80 3.35
C LYS A 380 -20.16 -13.97 2.27
N VAL A 381 -18.85 -13.74 2.41
CA VAL A 381 -18.05 -12.99 1.43
C VAL A 381 -16.90 -13.87 0.93
N PRO A 382 -16.80 -14.12 -0.39
CA PRO A 382 -15.67 -14.85 -0.95
C PRO A 382 -14.45 -13.94 -1.07
N ILE A 383 -13.29 -14.43 -0.64
CA ILE A 383 -12.00 -13.75 -0.69
C ILE A 383 -10.99 -14.68 -1.37
N ILE A 384 -10.27 -14.17 -2.37
CA ILE A 384 -9.29 -14.94 -3.16
C ILE A 384 -7.94 -14.20 -3.16
N PRO A 385 -7.08 -14.41 -2.14
CA PRO A 385 -5.75 -13.81 -2.10
C PRO A 385 -4.88 -14.27 -3.29
N PRO A 386 -4.19 -13.35 -4.01
CA PRO A 386 -3.36 -13.72 -5.16
C PRO A 386 -2.00 -14.31 -4.75
N LYS A 387 -1.43 -13.88 -3.63
CA LYS A 387 -0.12 -14.30 -3.09
C LYS A 387 -0.27 -14.86 -1.66
N ASP A 388 0.72 -15.67 -1.25
CA ASP A 388 0.79 -16.29 0.08
C ASP A 388 1.49 -15.35 1.08
N ILE A 389 0.75 -14.33 1.49
CA ILE A 389 1.18 -13.24 2.38
C ILE A 389 0.09 -13.10 3.46
N PRO A 390 0.43 -12.95 4.75
CA PRO A 390 -0.56 -12.64 5.77
C PRO A 390 -1.10 -11.21 5.53
N VAL A 391 -2.42 -11.04 5.56
CA VAL A 391 -3.07 -9.74 5.29
C VAL A 391 -4.13 -9.44 6.33
N ASP A 392 -4.15 -8.22 6.86
CA ASP A 392 -5.18 -7.75 7.76
C ASP A 392 -6.40 -7.23 6.98
N LEU A 393 -7.57 -7.79 7.29
CA LEU A 393 -8.87 -7.41 6.74
C LEU A 393 -9.54 -6.44 7.72
N HIS A 394 -9.65 -5.16 7.38
CA HIS A 394 -10.40 -4.18 8.15
C HIS A 394 -11.86 -4.14 7.65
N ILE A 395 -12.74 -4.79 8.40
CA ILE A 395 -14.15 -5.00 8.07
C ILE A 395 -14.97 -3.88 8.71
N LYS A 396 -15.72 -3.13 7.90
CA LYS A 396 -16.71 -2.14 8.34
C LYS A 396 -18.11 -2.61 7.92
N SER A 397 -18.88 -3.09 8.89
CA SER A 397 -20.23 -3.64 8.69
C SER A 397 -21.30 -2.62 9.05
N LEU A 398 -22.24 -2.35 8.14
CA LEU A 398 -23.38 -1.46 8.37
C LEU A 398 -24.56 -2.28 8.91
N ILE A 399 -24.90 -2.08 10.18
CA ILE A 399 -25.88 -2.90 10.93
C ILE A 399 -27.08 -2.04 11.32
N GLY A 400 -28.30 -2.58 11.23
CA GLY A 400 -29.51 -1.86 11.61
C GLY A 400 -30.80 -2.67 11.47
N GLN A 401 -31.91 -1.97 11.23
CA GLN A 401 -33.23 -2.55 10.97
C GLN A 401 -33.62 -2.40 9.50
N ARG A 402 -34.51 -3.27 8.99
CA ARG A 402 -34.84 -3.40 7.56
C ARG A 402 -35.41 -2.14 6.90
N SER A 403 -36.07 -1.29 7.69
CA SER A 403 -36.69 -0.02 7.27
C SER A 403 -35.91 1.23 7.69
N SER A 404 -34.71 1.08 8.28
CA SER A 404 -33.95 2.21 8.80
C SER A 404 -33.30 3.05 7.70
N SER A 405 -33.26 4.36 7.90
CA SER A 405 -32.43 5.31 7.12
C SER A 405 -31.02 5.48 7.68
N GLN A 406 -30.77 5.05 8.93
CA GLN A 406 -29.50 5.17 9.64
C GLN A 406 -28.99 3.78 10.07
N PHE A 407 -27.68 3.55 9.96
CA PHE A 407 -27.05 2.27 10.29
C PHE A 407 -25.82 2.52 11.16
N HIS A 408 -25.58 1.64 12.12
CA HIS A 408 -24.37 1.65 12.93
C HIS A 408 -23.24 0.99 12.14
N VAL A 409 -22.08 1.64 12.06
CA VAL A 409 -20.87 1.05 11.48
C VAL A 409 -20.11 0.32 12.59
N PHE A 410 -20.01 -0.99 12.48
CA PHE A 410 -19.18 -1.83 13.34
C PHE A 410 -17.84 -2.08 12.64
N GLU A 411 -16.74 -1.72 13.29
CA GLU A 411 -15.39 -1.91 12.77
C GLU A 411 -14.71 -3.09 13.47
N LEU A 412 -14.12 -4.00 12.70
CA LEU A 412 -13.44 -5.19 13.17
C LEU A 412 -12.25 -5.52 12.28
N THR A 413 -11.08 -5.81 12.87
CA THR A 413 -9.92 -6.31 12.12
C THR A 413 -9.82 -7.83 12.25
N ARG A 414 -9.56 -8.52 11.14
CA ARG A 414 -9.26 -9.97 11.12
C ARG A 414 -8.05 -10.25 10.24
N GLN A 415 -7.04 -10.90 10.78
CA GLN A 415 -5.88 -11.35 10.02
C GLN A 415 -6.22 -12.62 9.23
N LEU A 416 -5.86 -12.63 7.95
CA LEU A 416 -5.88 -13.80 7.07
C LEU A 416 -4.49 -14.45 7.09
N PRO A 417 -4.35 -15.75 7.48
CA PRO A 417 -3.06 -16.43 7.54
C PRO A 417 -2.36 -16.56 6.19
N ARG A 418 -1.02 -16.68 6.22
CA ARG A 418 -0.16 -16.72 5.03
C ARG A 418 -0.58 -17.78 4.00
N PHE A 419 -0.97 -18.97 4.44
CA PHE A 419 -1.36 -20.10 3.58
C PHE A 419 -2.87 -20.37 3.67
N SER A 420 -3.69 -19.33 3.46
CA SER A 420 -5.15 -19.41 3.55
C SER A 420 -5.84 -20.21 2.43
N LEU A 421 -5.30 -20.27 1.21
CA LEU A 421 -5.89 -21.00 0.07
C LEU A 421 -5.43 -22.48 -0.03
N TYR A 422 -5.20 -23.11 1.12
CA TYR A 422 -4.76 -24.49 1.24
C TYR A 422 -5.72 -25.26 2.14
N THR A 423 -6.44 -26.23 1.56
CA THR A 423 -7.25 -27.18 2.33
C THR A 423 -6.40 -28.40 2.69
N GLN A 424 -6.53 -28.89 3.92
CA GLN A 424 -6.04 -30.22 4.28
C GLN A 424 -6.85 -31.30 3.53
N ILE A 425 -6.20 -32.40 3.14
CA ILE A 425 -6.84 -33.55 2.50
C ILE A 425 -6.29 -34.84 3.12
N SER A 426 -7.20 -35.69 3.63
CA SER A 426 -6.88 -36.97 4.29
C SER A 426 -6.61 -38.13 3.33
N ASN A 427 -6.88 -37.96 2.03
CA ASN A 427 -6.68 -39.00 1.03
C ASN A 427 -5.20 -39.16 0.66
N ASP A 428 -4.73 -40.41 0.62
CA ASP A 428 -3.41 -40.78 0.08
C ASP A 428 -3.38 -40.67 -1.45
N LEU A 429 -3.35 -39.42 -1.92
CA LEU A 429 -3.01 -39.08 -3.30
C LEU A 429 -1.52 -39.42 -3.57
N PRO A 430 -1.16 -39.78 -4.82
CA PRO A 430 0.21 -40.13 -5.18
C PRO A 430 1.19 -39.01 -4.84
N ASP A 431 2.40 -39.37 -4.45
CA ASP A 431 3.43 -38.40 -4.10
C ASP A 431 3.76 -37.46 -5.26
N PRO A 432 3.98 -36.15 -4.99
CA PRO A 432 4.47 -35.24 -6.01
C PRO A 432 5.84 -35.72 -6.50
N LYS A 433 6.08 -35.57 -7.81
CA LYS A 433 7.26 -36.06 -8.56
C LYS A 433 8.65 -35.65 -8.05
N GLY A 434 8.73 -34.80 -7.04
CA GLY A 434 9.99 -34.33 -6.49
C GLY A 434 9.83 -34.03 -5.00
N CYS A 435 10.95 -33.72 -4.36
CA CYS A 435 11.02 -33.57 -2.91
C CYS A 435 11.95 -32.43 -2.49
N VAL A 436 11.72 -31.88 -1.30
CA VAL A 436 12.74 -31.15 -0.57
C VAL A 436 12.97 -31.88 0.75
N HIS A 437 14.24 -32.07 1.10
CA HIS A 437 14.70 -32.70 2.32
C HIS A 437 15.60 -31.72 3.09
N PHE A 438 15.27 -31.50 4.36
CA PHE A 438 16.04 -30.73 5.32
C PHE A 438 15.76 -31.30 6.72
N ASN A 439 16.73 -31.19 7.62
CA ASN A 439 16.63 -31.73 8.98
C ASN A 439 16.67 -30.55 9.97
N PRO A 440 15.52 -30.04 10.46
CA PRO A 440 15.51 -29.00 11.50
C PRO A 440 15.94 -29.60 12.85
N ASN A 441 16.83 -28.91 13.57
CA ASN A 441 17.30 -29.34 14.90
C ASN A 441 16.36 -28.82 16.01
N GLU A 442 15.06 -29.06 15.87
CA GLU A 442 14.01 -28.36 16.63
C GLU A 442 12.83 -29.27 16.97
N ARG A 443 12.01 -28.91 17.98
CA ARG A 443 10.97 -29.81 18.51
C ARG A 443 9.76 -29.96 17.56
N PRO A 444 9.26 -31.18 17.28
CA PRO A 444 8.09 -31.37 16.41
C PRO A 444 6.85 -30.56 16.82
N GLN A 445 6.60 -30.39 18.12
CA GLN A 445 5.46 -29.61 18.60
C GLN A 445 5.51 -28.14 18.15
N ARG A 446 6.70 -27.54 17.94
CA ARG A 446 6.82 -26.19 17.36
C ARG A 446 6.46 -26.15 15.87
N MET A 447 6.75 -27.21 15.12
CA MET A 447 6.29 -27.33 13.74
C MET A 447 4.76 -27.50 13.66
N VAL A 448 4.15 -28.23 14.59
CA VAL A 448 2.68 -28.33 14.71
C VAL A 448 2.06 -26.95 15.00
N MET A 449 2.57 -26.20 15.99
CA MET A 449 2.10 -24.82 16.25
C MET A 449 2.22 -23.91 15.02
N TRP A 450 3.32 -24.01 14.26
CA TRP A 450 3.52 -23.25 13.03
C TRP A 450 2.45 -23.56 11.97
N VAL A 451 2.09 -24.84 11.78
CA VAL A 451 1.03 -25.24 10.84
C VAL A 451 -0.30 -24.62 11.27
N ASN A 452 -0.70 -24.79 12.53
CA ASN A 452 -2.01 -24.31 13.02
C ASN A 452 -2.12 -22.77 13.00
N GLN A 453 -1.01 -22.03 13.06
CA GLN A 453 -0.99 -20.57 12.94
C GLN A 453 -1.00 -20.05 11.49
N ASN A 454 -0.41 -20.78 10.54
CA ASN A 454 -0.21 -20.29 9.16
C ASN A 454 -1.23 -20.83 8.14
N PHE A 455 -1.98 -21.88 8.47
CA PHE A 455 -3.01 -22.50 7.63
C PHE A 455 -4.40 -22.35 8.24
N LEU A 456 -5.43 -22.26 7.39
CA LEU A 456 -6.83 -22.28 7.84
C LEU A 456 -7.33 -23.74 7.94
N LEU A 457 -7.12 -24.34 9.11
CA LEU A 457 -7.56 -25.70 9.43
C LEU A 457 -9.04 -25.75 9.85
N GLN A 458 -9.66 -26.94 9.81
CA GLN A 458 -11.00 -27.18 10.36
C GLN A 458 -10.93 -27.62 11.84
N ASP A 459 -9.97 -28.49 12.15
CA ASP A 459 -9.60 -28.91 13.50
C ASP A 459 -8.10 -28.64 13.72
N ASP A 460 -7.70 -28.29 14.95
CA ASP A 460 -6.29 -28.15 15.31
C ASP A 460 -5.55 -29.48 15.17
N ILE A 461 -4.46 -29.50 14.39
CA ILE A 461 -3.60 -30.68 14.31
C ILE A 461 -2.84 -30.81 15.64
N VAL A 462 -2.84 -32.02 16.20
CA VAL A 462 -2.03 -32.41 17.36
C VAL A 462 -1.27 -33.67 16.98
N SER A 463 0.06 -33.60 17.03
CA SER A 463 0.95 -34.76 16.85
C SER A 463 2.11 -34.70 17.83
N ASP A 464 2.45 -35.85 18.40
CA ASP A 464 3.58 -36.05 19.31
C ASP A 464 4.71 -36.89 18.64
N GLY A 465 4.62 -37.05 17.30
CA GLY A 465 5.53 -37.85 16.49
C GLY A 465 5.64 -37.32 15.05
N ASP A 466 5.85 -38.22 14.08
CA ASP A 466 6.04 -37.85 12.67
C ASP A 466 4.78 -37.16 12.08
N LEU A 467 4.98 -36.11 11.28
CA LEU A 467 3.96 -35.13 10.89
C LEU A 467 3.67 -35.18 9.38
N LYS A 468 3.01 -36.25 8.92
CA LYS A 468 2.59 -36.41 7.52
C LYS A 468 1.29 -35.64 7.22
N VAL A 469 1.37 -34.33 7.04
CA VAL A 469 0.23 -33.51 6.56
C VAL A 469 0.25 -33.39 5.03
N THR A 470 -0.92 -33.52 4.40
CA THR A 470 -1.12 -33.26 2.97
C THR A 470 -2.17 -32.18 2.79
N PHE A 471 -1.81 -31.11 2.10
CA PHE A 471 -2.65 -30.01 1.68
C PHE A 471 -2.93 -30.07 0.16
N MET A 472 -3.87 -29.27 -0.31
CA MET A 472 -4.07 -28.98 -1.73
C MET A 472 -4.16 -27.47 -1.94
N SER A 473 -3.33 -26.96 -2.87
CA SER A 473 -3.39 -25.57 -3.34
C SER A 473 -4.67 -25.37 -4.14
N LEU A 474 -5.60 -24.57 -3.61
CA LEU A 474 -6.88 -24.32 -4.28
C LEU A 474 -6.74 -23.46 -5.54
N ARG A 475 -5.71 -22.60 -5.61
CA ARG A 475 -5.39 -21.79 -6.80
C ARG A 475 -4.95 -22.62 -8.01
N THR A 476 -4.19 -23.69 -7.78
CA THR A 476 -3.56 -24.48 -8.86
C THR A 476 -4.04 -25.92 -8.94
N GLN A 477 -4.91 -26.36 -8.03
CA GLN A 477 -5.35 -27.75 -7.86
C GLN A 477 -4.18 -28.75 -7.80
N LYS A 478 -3.05 -28.32 -7.23
CA LYS A 478 -1.86 -29.15 -7.02
C LYS A 478 -1.80 -29.62 -5.58
N THR A 479 -1.49 -30.90 -5.39
CA THR A 479 -1.22 -31.47 -4.07
C THR A 479 0.07 -30.90 -3.49
N LEU A 480 -0.05 -30.41 -2.26
CA LEU A 480 1.05 -29.98 -1.40
C LEU A 480 1.09 -30.94 -0.22
N ARG A 481 1.66 -32.13 -0.42
CA ARG A 481 2.35 -32.80 0.69
C ARG A 481 3.47 -31.87 1.16
N LEU A 482 3.96 -31.98 2.39
CA LEU A 482 5.06 -31.12 2.91
C LEU A 482 6.45 -31.45 2.28
N ARG A 483 6.47 -31.46 0.95
CA ARG A 483 7.54 -31.67 -0.02
C ARG A 483 7.09 -31.01 -1.34
N MET A 484 7.55 -29.77 -1.58
CA MET A 484 7.66 -29.07 -2.91
C MET A 484 6.69 -27.97 -3.38
N SER A 485 7.20 -27.22 -4.36
CA SER A 485 6.61 -26.12 -5.14
C SER A 485 6.31 -24.84 -4.36
N LEU A 486 5.60 -24.95 -3.24
CA LEU A 486 5.53 -23.88 -2.23
C LEU A 486 6.67 -23.94 -1.22
N ALA A 487 7.61 -24.88 -1.41
CA ALA A 487 8.69 -25.16 -0.47
C ALA A 487 9.56 -23.95 -0.17
N GLY A 488 9.74 -23.01 -1.10
CA GLY A 488 10.46 -21.76 -0.83
C GLY A 488 9.80 -20.98 0.31
N ASP A 489 8.56 -20.53 0.12
CA ASP A 489 7.85 -19.70 1.10
C ASP A 489 7.55 -20.44 2.40
N ILE A 490 7.26 -21.75 2.33
CA ILE A 490 7.15 -22.61 3.51
C ILE A 490 8.46 -22.66 4.30
N ILE A 491 9.59 -22.90 3.65
CA ILE A 491 10.88 -23.02 4.35
C ILE A 491 11.36 -21.67 4.88
N GLN A 492 11.22 -20.57 4.14
CA GLN A 492 11.55 -19.23 4.65
C GLN A 492 10.69 -18.87 5.88
N SER A 493 9.36 -19.06 5.81
CA SER A 493 8.45 -18.73 6.91
C SER A 493 8.55 -19.69 8.11
N LEU A 494 8.94 -20.95 7.90
CA LEU A 494 9.26 -21.90 8.96
C LEU A 494 10.59 -21.54 9.64
N ALA A 495 11.63 -21.23 8.87
CA ALA A 495 12.92 -20.80 9.41
C ALA A 495 12.80 -19.47 10.18
N GLN A 496 12.01 -18.51 9.66
CA GLN A 496 11.69 -17.26 10.35
C GLN A 496 10.95 -17.51 11.68
N PHE A 497 9.99 -18.43 11.71
CA PHE A 497 9.25 -18.77 12.95
C PHE A 497 10.10 -19.52 13.98
N LEU A 498 11.04 -20.35 13.53
CA LEU A 498 11.94 -21.12 14.40
C LEU A 498 13.24 -20.36 14.75
N ASN A 499 13.48 -19.18 14.17
CA ASN A 499 14.74 -18.43 14.20
C ASN A 499 15.95 -19.30 13.79
N ILE A 500 15.89 -19.88 12.59
CA ILE A 500 16.99 -20.65 11.97
C ILE A 500 17.70 -19.75 10.96
N ASP A 501 18.88 -19.24 11.31
CA ASP A 501 19.67 -18.33 10.46
C ASP A 501 20.16 -19.02 9.18
N ASP A 502 20.64 -20.27 9.29
CA ASP A 502 21.25 -21.05 8.21
C ASP A 502 20.52 -22.37 8.00
N LEU A 503 20.04 -22.63 6.78
CA LEU A 503 19.44 -23.92 6.42
C LEU A 503 19.84 -24.37 5.02
N LEU A 504 20.58 -25.48 4.98
CA LEU A 504 20.88 -26.24 3.76
C LEU A 504 19.76 -27.23 3.48
N THR A 505 19.34 -27.29 2.22
CA THR A 505 18.28 -28.19 1.74
C THR A 505 18.73 -28.97 0.51
N VAL A 506 18.39 -30.25 0.44
CA VAL A 506 18.47 -31.05 -0.79
C VAL A 506 17.11 -31.00 -1.48
N ALA A 507 17.08 -30.67 -2.76
CA ALA A 507 15.88 -30.31 -3.50
C ALA A 507 15.87 -30.99 -4.88
N ASP A 508 14.93 -31.90 -5.16
CA ASP A 508 14.82 -32.53 -6.48
C ASP A 508 13.53 -32.14 -7.18
N PHE A 509 13.65 -31.49 -8.34
CA PHE A 509 12.56 -30.87 -9.10
C PHE A 509 12.66 -31.27 -10.59
N PRO A 510 12.47 -32.56 -10.95
CA PRO A 510 12.81 -33.07 -12.29
C PRO A 510 12.10 -32.33 -13.44
N ASP A 511 10.81 -32.00 -13.28
CA ASP A 511 10.05 -31.29 -14.33
C ASP A 511 10.52 -29.83 -14.55
N GLU A 512 10.98 -29.12 -13.50
CA GLU A 512 11.52 -27.75 -13.62
C GLU A 512 13.00 -27.75 -14.07
N LEU A 513 13.76 -28.80 -13.76
CA LEU A 513 15.14 -28.99 -14.25
C LEU A 513 15.16 -29.26 -15.76
N GLU A 514 14.24 -30.07 -16.27
CA GLU A 514 14.07 -30.30 -17.72
C GLU A 514 13.58 -29.03 -18.45
N ASN A 515 12.66 -28.27 -17.83
CA ASN A 515 12.26 -26.94 -18.32
C ASN A 515 13.46 -25.99 -18.44
N LEU A 516 14.29 -25.89 -17.38
CA LEU A 516 15.54 -25.11 -17.39
C LEU A 516 16.49 -25.56 -18.52
N ARG A 517 16.63 -26.88 -18.73
CA ARG A 517 17.47 -27.44 -19.80
C ARG A 517 17.01 -26.99 -21.18
N GLN A 518 15.70 -27.01 -21.45
CA GLN A 518 15.12 -26.56 -22.72
C GLN A 518 15.29 -25.04 -22.93
N ILE A 519 15.10 -24.24 -21.88
CA ILE A 519 15.30 -22.79 -21.93
C ILE A 519 16.78 -22.45 -22.23
N LEU A 520 17.74 -23.14 -21.60
CA LEU A 520 19.17 -22.88 -21.83
C LEU A 520 19.62 -23.19 -23.26
N VAL A 521 19.14 -24.28 -23.87
CA VAL A 521 19.40 -24.57 -25.30
C VAL A 521 18.82 -23.47 -26.19
N LYS A 522 17.56 -23.06 -25.93
CA LYS A 522 16.89 -22.00 -26.68
C LYS A 522 17.62 -20.64 -26.56
N VAL A 523 18.20 -20.32 -25.41
CA VAL A 523 18.98 -19.10 -25.19
C VAL A 523 20.21 -19.04 -26.11
N ASP A 524 20.93 -20.16 -26.31
CA ASP A 524 22.11 -20.21 -27.20
C ASP A 524 21.72 -19.99 -28.68
N ASP A 525 20.67 -20.68 -29.16
CA ASP A 525 20.11 -20.45 -30.50
C ASP A 525 19.68 -18.99 -30.72
N LEU A 526 19.02 -18.38 -29.73
CA LEU A 526 18.62 -16.96 -29.79
C LEU A 526 19.82 -16.02 -29.81
N HIS A 527 20.89 -16.30 -29.06
CA HIS A 527 22.15 -15.56 -29.10
C HIS A 527 22.85 -15.67 -30.47
N ARG A 528 22.84 -16.86 -31.08
CA ARG A 528 23.40 -17.10 -32.41
C ARG A 528 22.64 -16.32 -33.49
N VAL A 529 21.31 -16.36 -33.47
CA VAL A 529 20.44 -15.60 -34.39
C VAL A 529 20.63 -14.09 -34.21
N ARG A 530 20.62 -13.59 -32.97
CA ARG A 530 20.90 -12.17 -32.65
C ARG A 530 22.23 -11.70 -33.24
N THR A 531 23.27 -12.51 -33.11
CA THR A 531 24.63 -12.17 -33.57
C THR A 531 24.66 -12.04 -35.09
N LYS A 532 24.05 -13.00 -35.81
CA LYS A 532 23.91 -12.94 -37.27
C LYS A 532 23.15 -11.68 -37.72
N LEU A 533 21.95 -11.43 -37.18
CA LEU A 533 21.14 -10.27 -37.53
C LEU A 533 21.85 -8.94 -37.26
N THR A 534 22.68 -8.89 -36.21
CA THR A 534 23.45 -7.67 -35.87
C THR A 534 24.52 -7.36 -36.92
N ALA A 535 25.13 -8.37 -37.54
CA ALA A 535 26.07 -8.20 -38.65
C ALA A 535 25.35 -7.74 -39.93
N GLU A 536 24.30 -8.47 -40.36
CA GLU A 536 23.53 -8.15 -41.57
C GLU A 536 22.97 -6.70 -41.54
N MET A 537 22.47 -6.25 -40.39
CA MET A 537 22.02 -4.87 -40.21
C MET A 537 23.14 -3.83 -40.24
N ALA A 538 24.36 -4.17 -39.80
CA ALA A 538 25.51 -3.28 -39.88
C ALA A 538 25.97 -3.09 -41.33
N ASP A 539 26.00 -4.18 -42.11
CA ASP A 539 26.34 -4.13 -43.54
C ASP A 539 25.29 -3.34 -44.33
N HIS A 540 24.00 -3.56 -44.08
CA HIS A 540 22.94 -2.73 -44.66
C HIS A 540 23.07 -1.25 -44.27
N SER A 541 23.40 -0.94 -43.02
CA SER A 541 23.60 0.44 -42.55
C SER A 541 24.79 1.13 -43.23
N ASN A 542 25.89 0.40 -43.45
CA ASN A 542 27.06 0.89 -44.17
C ASN A 542 26.76 1.10 -45.66
N LEU A 543 26.02 0.17 -46.29
CA LEU A 543 25.60 0.27 -47.68
C LEU A 543 24.66 1.47 -47.90
N ILE A 544 23.65 1.65 -47.02
CA ILE A 544 22.75 2.82 -47.03
C ILE A 544 23.55 4.12 -46.93
N ARG A 545 24.52 4.23 -46.02
CA ARG A 545 25.38 5.42 -45.90
C ARG A 545 26.14 5.71 -47.20
N GLY A 546 26.78 4.69 -47.79
CA GLY A 546 27.48 4.81 -49.07
C GLY A 546 26.56 5.01 -50.29
N MET A 547 25.25 4.79 -50.14
CA MET A 547 24.25 5.04 -51.17
C MET A 547 23.63 6.42 -51.08
N VAL A 548 23.40 6.95 -49.87
CA VAL A 548 22.96 8.35 -49.68
C VAL A 548 23.98 9.33 -50.28
N VAL A 549 25.29 9.10 -50.06
CA VAL A 549 26.36 9.90 -50.68
C VAL A 549 26.28 9.84 -52.21
N ARG A 550 26.24 8.64 -52.80
CA ARG A 550 26.16 8.47 -54.27
C ARG A 550 24.89 9.05 -54.89
N ALA A 551 23.76 9.01 -54.19
CA ALA A 551 22.50 9.62 -54.65
C ALA A 551 22.57 11.15 -54.62
N GLU A 552 23.23 11.72 -53.61
CA GLU A 552 23.46 13.16 -53.48
C GLU A 552 24.50 13.68 -54.48
N ASP A 553 25.60 12.95 -54.71
CA ASP A 553 26.57 13.25 -55.79
C ASP A 553 25.87 13.28 -57.16
N ALA A 554 25.02 12.29 -57.45
CA ALA A 554 24.25 12.25 -58.69
C ALA A 554 23.25 13.41 -58.79
N ARG A 555 22.64 13.83 -57.66
CA ARG A 555 21.77 15.01 -57.59
C ARG A 555 22.54 16.31 -57.89
N ILE A 556 23.74 16.46 -57.32
CA ILE A 556 24.62 17.62 -57.54
C ILE A 556 25.10 17.69 -58.99
N MET A 557 25.44 16.54 -59.60
CA MET A 557 25.81 16.45 -61.03
C MET A 557 24.61 16.56 -61.99
N GLY A 558 23.38 16.61 -61.48
CA GLY A 558 22.16 16.69 -62.30
C GLY A 558 21.73 15.40 -63.00
N ASP A 559 22.36 14.25 -62.70
CA ASP A 559 21.95 12.97 -63.26
C ASP A 559 20.72 12.40 -62.54
N MET A 560 19.56 12.87 -62.98
CA MET A 560 18.25 12.44 -62.51
C MET A 560 17.96 10.93 -62.73
N LYS A 561 18.71 10.23 -63.60
CA LYS A 561 18.57 8.78 -63.80
C LYS A 561 19.32 8.02 -62.72
N SER A 562 20.60 8.33 -62.50
CA SER A 562 21.40 7.69 -61.44
C SER A 562 20.88 8.05 -60.04
N MET A 563 20.45 9.31 -59.83
CA MET A 563 19.78 9.73 -58.61
C MET A 563 18.53 8.87 -58.34
N ARG A 564 17.61 8.74 -59.32
CA ARG A 564 16.39 7.93 -59.16
C ARG A 564 16.71 6.46 -58.89
N LYS A 565 17.70 5.88 -59.56
CA LYS A 565 18.16 4.50 -59.31
C LYS A 565 18.66 4.34 -57.87
N GLY A 566 19.49 5.26 -57.39
CA GLY A 566 19.99 5.27 -56.01
C GLY A 566 18.85 5.32 -54.97
N TYR A 567 17.81 6.12 -55.19
CA TYR A 567 16.66 6.16 -54.28
C TYR A 567 15.78 4.90 -54.31
N ILE A 568 15.67 4.20 -55.44
CA ILE A 568 14.96 2.91 -55.51
C ILE A 568 15.72 1.84 -54.71
N GLU A 569 17.02 1.70 -54.97
CA GLU A 569 17.88 0.75 -54.24
C GLU A 569 17.95 1.07 -52.73
N LEU A 570 17.94 2.36 -52.35
CA LEU A 570 17.82 2.80 -50.95
C LEU A 570 16.46 2.42 -50.32
N TYR A 571 15.37 2.51 -51.09
CA TYR A 571 14.02 2.18 -50.60
C TYR A 571 13.88 0.68 -50.33
N ASP A 572 14.38 -0.17 -51.23
CA ASP A 572 14.43 -1.62 -51.04
C ASP A 572 15.29 -2.00 -49.81
N LEU A 573 16.51 -1.46 -49.69
CA LEU A 573 17.37 -1.68 -48.53
C LEU A 573 16.73 -1.21 -47.21
N ASN A 574 16.00 -0.09 -47.22
CA ASN A 574 15.31 0.41 -46.04
C ASN A 574 14.12 -0.49 -45.65
N ARG A 575 13.34 -0.99 -46.62
CA ARG A 575 12.28 -1.98 -46.36
C ARG A 575 12.86 -3.25 -45.72
N ASP A 576 13.95 -3.76 -46.27
CA ASP A 576 14.56 -5.01 -45.83
C ASP A 576 15.28 -4.84 -44.48
N LEU A 577 15.84 -3.65 -44.19
CA LEU A 577 16.34 -3.27 -42.87
C LEU A 577 15.22 -3.18 -41.81
N ILE A 578 14.04 -2.64 -42.17
CA ILE A 578 12.86 -2.61 -41.27
C ILE A 578 12.37 -4.03 -40.98
N ALA A 579 12.33 -4.91 -41.99
CA ALA A 579 11.99 -6.33 -41.80
C ALA A 579 12.99 -7.02 -40.85
N GLY A 580 14.29 -6.83 -41.06
CA GLY A 580 15.35 -7.33 -40.17
C GLY A 580 15.27 -6.77 -38.75
N TYR A 581 14.95 -5.47 -38.59
CA TYR A 581 14.74 -4.83 -37.29
C TYR A 581 13.57 -5.47 -36.54
N ASN A 582 12.42 -5.69 -37.19
CA ASN A 582 11.26 -6.33 -36.57
C ASN A 582 11.56 -7.77 -36.10
N ILE A 583 12.28 -8.55 -36.92
CA ILE A 583 12.73 -9.91 -36.54
C ILE A 583 13.68 -9.84 -35.35
N ARG A 584 14.64 -8.91 -35.35
CA ARG A 584 15.57 -8.68 -34.23
C ARG A 584 14.87 -8.25 -32.94
N CYS A 585 13.84 -7.41 -33.02
CA CYS A 585 13.04 -7.00 -31.85
C CYS A 585 12.31 -8.19 -31.23
N ASN A 586 11.67 -9.04 -32.04
CA ASN A 586 11.00 -10.25 -31.56
C ASN A 586 12.01 -11.25 -30.93
N ASN A 587 13.10 -11.55 -31.64
CA ASN A 587 14.20 -12.39 -31.14
C ASN A 587 14.81 -11.85 -29.83
N HIS A 588 14.94 -10.52 -29.70
CA HIS A 588 15.44 -9.90 -28.48
C HIS A 588 14.44 -9.98 -27.32
N GLN A 589 13.16 -9.73 -27.58
CA GLN A 589 12.09 -9.84 -26.58
C GLN A 589 11.97 -11.28 -26.04
N GLU A 590 12.04 -12.27 -26.93
CA GLU A 590 12.04 -13.69 -26.56
C GLU A 590 13.30 -14.07 -25.76
N LEU A 591 14.48 -13.60 -26.17
CA LEU A 591 15.73 -13.80 -25.43
C LEU A 591 15.66 -13.20 -24.01
N VAL A 592 15.13 -11.98 -23.86
CA VAL A 592 14.96 -11.34 -22.55
C VAL A 592 13.95 -12.10 -21.68
N ALA A 593 12.86 -12.62 -22.26
CA ALA A 593 11.90 -13.44 -21.53
C ALA A 593 12.53 -14.76 -21.04
N CYS A 594 13.29 -15.47 -21.88
CA CYS A 594 14.01 -16.68 -21.48
C CYS A 594 15.09 -16.39 -20.42
N LEU A 595 15.86 -15.30 -20.55
CA LEU A 595 16.83 -14.89 -19.54
C LEU A 595 16.16 -14.50 -18.20
N LYS A 596 14.97 -13.91 -18.22
CA LYS A 596 14.18 -13.66 -17.00
C LYS A 596 13.75 -14.98 -16.34
N GLN A 597 13.29 -15.97 -17.11
CA GLN A 597 12.94 -17.30 -16.61
C GLN A 597 14.15 -18.03 -15.99
N VAL A 598 15.34 -17.99 -16.62
CA VAL A 598 16.56 -18.57 -16.04
C VAL A 598 16.90 -17.92 -14.69
N ASN A 599 16.87 -16.58 -14.61
CA ASN A 599 17.12 -15.87 -13.34
C ASN A 599 16.06 -16.21 -12.27
N GLN A 600 14.78 -16.30 -12.64
CA GLN A 600 13.71 -16.74 -11.75
C GLN A 600 13.94 -18.16 -11.21
N ILE A 601 14.41 -19.10 -12.04
CA ILE A 601 14.73 -20.47 -11.59
C ILE A 601 15.93 -20.49 -10.63
N ILE A 602 16.97 -19.69 -10.88
CA ILE A 602 18.09 -19.54 -9.94
C ILE A 602 17.64 -18.95 -8.60
N GLN A 603 16.77 -17.93 -8.60
CA GLN A 603 16.26 -17.33 -7.37
C GLN A 603 15.25 -18.26 -6.64
N LYS A 604 14.43 -19.04 -7.36
CA LYS A 604 13.64 -20.14 -6.77
C LYS A 604 14.57 -21.12 -6.04
N ALA A 605 15.64 -21.60 -6.70
CA ALA A 605 16.61 -22.53 -6.11
C ALA A 605 17.37 -21.95 -4.90
N GLY A 606 17.56 -20.62 -4.86
CA GLY A 606 18.03 -19.89 -3.68
C GLY A 606 16.97 -19.84 -2.56
N ARG A 607 15.71 -19.50 -2.87
CA ARG A 607 14.59 -19.32 -1.90
C ARG A 607 14.18 -20.61 -1.18
N VAL A 608 14.62 -21.79 -1.63
CA VAL A 608 14.48 -23.05 -0.85
C VAL A 608 15.47 -23.10 0.34
N ARG A 609 16.54 -22.30 0.34
CA ARG A 609 17.63 -22.29 1.34
C ARG A 609 17.65 -20.98 2.14
N VAL A 610 18.20 -21.04 3.35
CA VAL A 610 18.22 -19.90 4.30
C VAL A 610 19.66 -19.60 4.72
N GLY A 611 19.94 -18.33 5.04
CA GLY A 611 21.27 -17.83 5.38
C GLY A 611 22.27 -17.92 4.22
N LYS A 612 23.54 -18.15 4.55
CA LYS A 612 24.65 -18.13 3.58
C LYS A 612 24.48 -19.10 2.42
N PHE A 613 23.71 -20.19 2.61
CA PHE A 613 23.42 -21.17 1.58
C PHE A 613 22.55 -20.61 0.44
N LYS A 614 21.72 -19.59 0.70
CA LYS A 614 20.97 -18.82 -0.32
C LYS A 614 21.96 -18.11 -1.27
N THR A 615 22.93 -17.39 -0.69
CA THR A 615 23.99 -16.65 -1.39
C THR A 615 24.95 -17.57 -2.16
N GLN A 616 25.47 -18.61 -1.50
CA GLN A 616 26.42 -19.55 -2.09
C GLN A 616 25.86 -20.25 -3.34
N VAL A 617 24.58 -20.67 -3.32
CA VAL A 617 23.93 -21.28 -4.49
C VAL A 617 23.75 -20.27 -5.62
N ILE A 618 23.32 -19.04 -5.34
CA ILE A 618 23.14 -18.00 -6.36
C ILE A 618 24.47 -17.70 -7.08
N ASN A 619 25.58 -17.58 -6.33
CA ASN A 619 26.90 -17.31 -6.90
C ASN A 619 27.50 -18.52 -7.62
N SER A 620 27.28 -19.74 -7.11
CA SER A 620 27.72 -20.97 -7.77
C SER A 620 26.96 -21.19 -9.09
N CYS A 621 25.65 -20.99 -9.12
CA CYS A 621 24.83 -21.02 -10.35
C CYS A 621 25.29 -19.97 -11.37
N ARG A 622 25.54 -18.73 -10.94
CA ARG A 622 26.08 -17.67 -11.80
C ARG A 622 27.44 -18.05 -12.40
N THR A 623 28.31 -18.69 -11.62
CA THR A 623 29.63 -19.15 -12.08
C THR A 623 29.51 -20.31 -13.05
N ALA A 624 28.65 -21.29 -12.79
CA ALA A 624 28.37 -22.41 -13.69
C ALA A 624 27.80 -21.95 -15.05
N ILE A 625 26.97 -20.90 -15.07
CA ILE A 625 26.47 -20.29 -16.31
C ILE A 625 27.58 -19.54 -17.05
N LYS A 626 28.44 -18.77 -16.34
CA LYS A 626 29.62 -18.13 -16.95
C LYS A 626 30.60 -19.12 -17.58
N THR A 627 30.74 -20.32 -17.02
CA THR A 627 31.57 -21.41 -17.58
C THR A 627 30.81 -22.35 -18.52
N ASN A 628 29.54 -22.06 -18.82
CA ASN A 628 28.62 -22.86 -19.64
C ASN A 628 28.54 -24.36 -19.23
N ASN A 629 28.68 -24.64 -17.93
CA ASN A 629 28.63 -26.00 -17.36
C ASN A 629 27.23 -26.30 -16.80
N THR A 630 26.35 -26.78 -17.68
CA THR A 630 24.97 -27.16 -17.36
C THR A 630 24.88 -28.31 -16.36
N SER A 631 25.77 -29.31 -16.44
CA SER A 631 25.80 -30.45 -15.52
C SER A 631 26.07 -30.03 -14.07
N SER A 632 27.05 -29.15 -13.84
CA SER A 632 27.29 -28.58 -12.51
C SER A 632 26.14 -27.67 -12.06
N LEU A 633 25.52 -26.89 -12.96
CA LEU A 633 24.36 -26.05 -12.62
C LEU A 633 23.20 -26.88 -12.04
N PHE A 634 22.84 -28.01 -12.65
CA PHE A 634 21.77 -28.88 -12.14
C PHE A 634 22.15 -29.50 -10.78
N LYS A 635 23.39 -29.97 -10.62
CA LYS A 635 23.90 -30.50 -9.34
C LYS A 635 23.83 -29.46 -8.22
N ILE A 636 24.30 -28.22 -8.48
CA ILE A 636 24.28 -27.10 -7.53
C ILE A 636 22.84 -26.77 -7.11
N ILE A 637 21.90 -26.73 -8.06
CA ILE A 637 20.47 -26.51 -7.76
C ILE A 637 19.95 -27.61 -6.83
N GLN A 638 20.29 -28.88 -7.10
CA GLN A 638 19.81 -30.01 -6.33
C GLN A 638 20.40 -30.09 -4.91
N THR A 639 21.73 -30.15 -4.77
CA THR A 639 22.40 -30.40 -3.49
C THR A 639 22.73 -29.13 -2.70
N GLY A 640 22.83 -27.99 -3.38
CA GLY A 640 23.36 -26.74 -2.83
C GLY A 640 24.88 -26.65 -2.85
N LEU A 641 25.59 -27.65 -3.39
CA LEU A 641 27.05 -27.77 -3.38
C LEU A 641 27.61 -28.01 -4.79
N ALA A 642 28.76 -27.40 -5.08
CA ALA A 642 29.48 -27.50 -6.37
C ALA A 642 29.97 -28.91 -6.71
#